data_AF-A0A815LJW5-F1
#
_entry.id   AF-A0A815LJW5-F1
#
_cell.length_a   1.000
_cell.length_b   1.000
_cell.length_c   1.000
_cell.angle_alpha   90.00
_cell.angle_beta   90.00
_cell.angle_gamma   90.00
#
_symmetry.space_group_name_H-M   'P 1'
#
loop_
_entity.id
_entity.type
_entity.pdbx_description
1 polymer ?
#
loop_
_entity_poly.entity_id
_entity_poly.type
_entity_poly.pdbx_seq_one_letter_code
_entity_poly.pdbx_strand_id
1 'polypeptide(L)'
;MGCASSSQNDRIKVKVDMSWPGGRKKIVKRIPVTTTVGQLKQKLNAPNAKLSGHLHKLEYWDNNRPIADYLAENRKKFKSDDDENESNIIDFLYQLCKRNEIEEVQRILPFIGNINLINKLHTVTGSTCLHVACYYGHRDMVKILLDYGATHSIPNLRHSLTPYEETHVEEIKQLFLENKNPPFNNDYNFIQWSLIGDDLLSKRREFRKLIDVYKTYDNHLLVSKLLAEVIHYYLNEYLLDDARDDTLRAQIETIESYFKEAIDKQDYLTYFIKAYTLTNIFYHFLNKDLALYILEYFDQTKTFSSNYRLVNCLVHLVTLLIYHPNLPQYQYRGVCYRGMRITTNDLEQYQINHHILNRAFLSTSLDRQVAEMFAGEGQQSQMRHTPKDQRALLYSCVCQYVIKQDLTAINIGNLSTRPDEKEILIIPFSVFKVTSIKRNYIDNPQAAISIEIELEECEDPDKLDEQSSRLLTVLSSENDIKDAEAYTRFKRRRTLLYGAIAILTVLVLIALSVTFILIFAIKKSYPNHNSTLLLEKINRLEYQLPFDCPRILNRTSWNARPYITRENLTTVPVTHIVVRQLADVKNVMSQQDCIKAIQDLQDFQIDIRGWADIGYNFLMCNDKNDHSEIYRGRGWMFRGAHCISYNFRSLGIAILGNYTSNHSQNQVVQSVQDDEKQPVWDGNKVEMTSVKLADGVYALYAKDAEQLNATGGAAATSGGLIIGEHGVLLIETFLNQRLNHQAQELSRKLSRDKPILFAVNTSSHGDHWYGNMYLPSTTMIIQHENAKNYIDQHLEEDKSFMIQNFGKGRGIEEIKARTGNVLVSNGSRIQIDVGGKLIDIIDFGFAQTGGDLFIWESASKVLWTGNPIVAPKPGLPWLLDGHVVDTLETLTKVYEFLPTDATIIPGHGVAMKREDLKWYIDYLT
;
A
#
# COMPACT_ATOMS: atom_id res chain seq x y z
N MET A 1 12.32 -57.52 -57.52
CA MET A 1 11.63 -58.77 -57.11
C MET A 1 10.88 -58.49 -55.82
N GLY A 2 9.58 -58.82 -55.71
CA GLY A 2 8.72 -58.70 -54.50
C GLY A 2 8.45 -57.25 -54.03
N CYS A 3 7.28 -56.63 -54.23
CA CYS A 3 5.94 -56.89 -53.62
C CYS A 3 5.96 -56.70 -52.09
N ALA A 4 5.41 -55.60 -51.52
CA ALA A 4 3.98 -55.23 -51.35
C ALA A 4 3.40 -55.80 -50.02
N SER A 5 2.51 -55.13 -49.28
CA SER A 5 1.58 -54.03 -49.62
C SER A 5 1.17 -53.16 -48.41
N SER A 6 0.72 -51.92 -48.70
CA SER A 6 -0.48 -51.20 -48.16
C SER A 6 -0.67 -51.01 -46.63
N SER A 7 -1.21 -49.90 -46.11
CA SER A 7 -1.94 -48.76 -46.74
C SER A 7 -1.82 -47.47 -45.91
N GLN A 8 -1.84 -46.31 -46.61
CA GLN A 8 -2.65 -45.09 -46.41
C GLN A 8 -2.94 -44.54 -44.99
N ASN A 9 -3.13 -43.23 -44.73
CA ASN A 9 -2.86 -41.94 -45.38
C ASN A 9 -2.94 -40.89 -44.21
N ASP A 10 -2.51 -39.64 -44.29
CA ASP A 10 -1.99 -38.85 -45.41
C ASP A 10 -0.95 -37.80 -44.92
N ARG A 11 -0.37 -37.03 -45.85
CA ARG A 11 0.33 -35.76 -45.62
C ARG A 11 0.25 -34.91 -46.89
N ILE A 12 0.07 -33.59 -46.76
CA ILE A 12 0.64 -32.52 -47.61
C ILE A 12 0.40 -31.22 -46.80
N LYS A 13 1.42 -30.53 -46.24
CA LYS A 13 2.43 -29.65 -46.88
C LYS A 13 1.78 -28.48 -47.66
N VAL A 14 2.29 -27.25 -47.65
CA VAL A 14 3.49 -26.81 -48.37
C VAL A 14 3.81 -25.34 -48.02
N LYS A 15 5.12 -25.00 -48.01
CA LYS A 15 5.75 -23.66 -48.05
C LYS A 15 5.32 -22.53 -47.10
N VAL A 16 6.28 -22.09 -46.29
CA VAL A 16 6.53 -20.65 -46.07
C VAL A 16 7.48 -20.18 -47.17
N ASP A 17 7.10 -19.15 -47.92
CA ASP A 17 7.94 -18.48 -48.91
C ASP A 17 8.15 -17.03 -48.42
N MET A 18 9.38 -16.64 -48.12
CA MET A 18 9.71 -15.27 -47.69
C MET A 18 10.30 -14.50 -48.87
N SER A 19 9.63 -13.44 -49.31
CA SER A 19 10.24 -12.41 -50.15
C SER A 19 10.11 -11.02 -49.50
N TRP A 20 11.17 -10.23 -49.64
CA TRP A 20 11.38 -8.93 -48.99
C TRP A 20 11.89 -7.97 -50.06
N PRO A 21 11.35 -6.74 -50.21
CA PRO A 21 11.91 -5.75 -51.11
C PRO A 21 12.83 -4.76 -50.36
N GLY A 22 14.15 -4.92 -50.51
CA GLY A 22 15.18 -3.88 -50.32
C GLY A 22 15.63 -3.57 -48.88
N GLY A 23 16.87 -3.81 -48.43
CA GLY A 23 18.01 -4.49 -49.05
C GLY A 23 19.29 -3.63 -49.12
N ARG A 24 20.35 -4.01 -48.38
CA ARG A 24 21.76 -3.67 -48.70
C ARG A 24 22.79 -4.66 -48.11
N LYS A 25 23.23 -5.58 -48.98
CA LYS A 25 24.58 -6.20 -49.13
C LYS A 25 25.29 -6.93 -47.95
N LYS A 26 25.23 -8.27 -48.06
CA LYS A 26 26.30 -9.30 -47.88
C LYS A 26 27.77 -8.82 -47.74
N ILE A 27 28.57 -9.62 -47.02
CA ILE A 27 29.63 -10.51 -47.59
C ILE A 27 29.78 -11.77 -46.70
N VAL A 28 30.13 -12.90 -47.33
CA VAL A 28 30.38 -14.21 -46.69
C VAL A 28 31.71 -14.77 -47.21
N LYS A 29 32.51 -15.46 -46.37
CA LYS A 29 33.44 -16.50 -46.85
C LYS A 29 33.74 -17.57 -45.77
N ARG A 30 33.76 -18.83 -46.20
CA ARG A 30 34.28 -20.01 -45.46
C ARG A 30 35.68 -20.36 -45.95
N ILE A 31 36.50 -21.01 -45.12
CA ILE A 31 37.63 -21.87 -45.54
C ILE A 31 37.67 -23.11 -44.60
N PRO A 32 37.90 -24.36 -45.09
CA PRO A 32 37.92 -25.57 -44.28
C PRO A 32 39.30 -26.24 -44.08
N VAL A 33 39.38 -27.04 -43.01
CA VAL A 33 40.27 -28.15 -42.62
C VAL A 33 41.44 -28.58 -43.55
N THR A 34 42.66 -28.61 -42.99
CA THR A 34 43.68 -29.67 -43.20
C THR A 34 44.62 -29.84 -41.99
N THR A 35 44.80 -31.11 -41.57
CA THR A 35 46.01 -31.83 -41.11
C THR A 35 47.23 -30.98 -40.64
N THR A 36 47.92 -31.28 -39.52
CA THR A 36 48.58 -32.58 -39.29
C THR A 36 48.91 -32.89 -37.83
N VAL A 37 48.67 -34.14 -37.43
CA VAL A 37 49.12 -34.72 -36.16
C VAL A 37 50.62 -35.02 -36.24
N GLY A 38 51.45 -34.11 -35.71
CA GLY A 38 52.90 -34.31 -35.55
C GLY A 38 53.36 -34.65 -34.13
N GLN A 39 52.50 -34.49 -33.12
CA GLN A 39 52.88 -34.57 -31.70
C GLN A 39 51.94 -35.42 -30.82
N LEU A 40 51.20 -36.37 -31.41
CA LEU A 40 50.60 -37.47 -30.63
C LEU A 40 51.64 -38.57 -30.36
N LYS A 41 52.54 -38.31 -29.41
CA LYS A 41 53.41 -39.32 -28.81
C LYS A 41 53.48 -39.22 -27.28
N GLN A 42 52.31 -39.19 -26.63
CA GLN A 42 52.09 -39.78 -25.30
C GLN A 42 50.58 -39.92 -25.00
N LYS A 43 49.93 -40.80 -25.78
CA LYS A 43 48.63 -41.40 -25.41
C LYS A 43 48.81 -42.91 -25.33
N LEU A 44 49.06 -43.42 -24.13
CA LEU A 44 48.77 -44.79 -23.72
C LEU A 44 48.93 -44.88 -22.20
N ASN A 45 47.80 -44.71 -21.50
CA ASN A 45 47.33 -45.54 -20.38
C ASN A 45 46.32 -44.74 -19.54
N ALA A 46 45.03 -44.99 -19.76
CA ALA A 46 44.00 -44.78 -18.73
C ALA A 46 44.03 -45.99 -17.77
N PRO A 47 43.53 -45.86 -16.52
CA PRO A 47 42.07 -46.07 -16.37
C PRO A 47 41.37 -45.22 -15.29
N ASN A 48 40.14 -44.80 -15.64
CA ASN A 48 38.92 -44.64 -14.83
C ASN A 48 38.82 -43.73 -13.58
N ALA A 49 37.65 -43.04 -13.58
CA ALA A 49 36.76 -42.72 -12.45
C ALA A 49 36.90 -41.40 -11.66
N LYS A 50 35.96 -40.48 -11.98
CA LYS A 50 35.17 -39.56 -11.12
C LYS A 50 35.87 -38.49 -10.25
N LEU A 51 35.20 -37.32 -10.20
CA LEU A 51 35.43 -36.13 -9.35
C LEU A 51 36.78 -35.40 -9.51
N SER A 52 36.82 -34.43 -10.43
CA SER A 52 37.27 -33.04 -10.18
C SER A 52 37.29 -32.25 -11.50
N GLY A 53 36.64 -31.10 -11.59
CA GLY A 53 36.49 -30.40 -12.88
C GLY A 53 35.91 -28.98 -12.83
N HIS A 54 36.19 -28.22 -11.76
CA HIS A 54 35.74 -26.82 -11.61
C HIS A 54 36.85 -25.86 -11.09
N LEU A 55 38.13 -26.23 -11.20
CA LEU A 55 39.25 -25.47 -10.59
C LEU A 55 40.27 -24.88 -11.57
N HIS A 56 40.01 -24.88 -12.88
CA HIS A 56 40.85 -24.20 -13.87
C HIS A 56 40.03 -23.36 -14.86
N LYS A 57 39.67 -22.14 -14.44
CA LYS A 57 39.28 -21.03 -15.34
C LYS A 57 39.31 -19.65 -14.63
N LEU A 58 40.35 -19.41 -13.83
CA LEU A 58 40.64 -18.12 -13.20
C LEU A 58 42.12 -17.75 -13.39
N GLU A 59 42.49 -17.44 -14.62
CA GLU A 59 43.75 -16.75 -14.96
C GLU A 59 43.60 -16.10 -16.33
N TYR A 60 44.25 -14.94 -16.53
CA TYR A 60 44.07 -13.98 -17.64
C TYR A 60 42.77 -13.14 -17.61
N TRP A 61 42.76 -12.12 -16.77
CA TRP A 61 42.19 -10.82 -17.13
C TRP A 61 43.32 -9.89 -17.55
N ASP A 62 43.19 -9.27 -18.71
CA ASP A 62 44.25 -8.49 -19.35
C ASP A 62 44.25 -7.03 -18.87
N ASN A 63 45.45 -6.50 -18.64
CA ASN A 63 45.65 -5.16 -18.08
C ASN A 63 45.65 -4.12 -19.21
N ASN A 64 44.57 -3.34 -19.35
CA ASN A 64 44.48 -1.95 -19.89
C ASN A 64 43.13 -1.63 -20.56
N ARG A 65 42.01 -1.74 -19.83
CA ARG A 65 40.74 -1.09 -20.22
C ARG A 65 40.17 -0.27 -19.06
N PRO A 66 39.79 1.02 -19.26
CA PRO A 66 39.06 1.77 -18.25
C PRO A 66 37.70 1.14 -17.95
N ILE A 67 37.40 0.93 -16.67
CA ILE A 67 36.14 0.32 -16.19
C ILE A 67 34.90 1.14 -16.60
N ALA A 68 35.05 2.43 -16.92
CA ALA A 68 33.98 3.26 -17.47
C ALA A 68 33.35 2.68 -18.75
N ASP A 69 34.15 2.09 -19.65
CA ASP A 69 33.65 1.47 -20.89
C ASP A 69 32.93 0.15 -20.58
N TYR A 70 33.43 -0.62 -19.61
CA TYR A 70 32.81 -1.86 -19.15
C TYR A 70 31.45 -1.60 -18.47
N LEU A 71 31.35 -0.56 -17.64
CA LEU A 71 30.10 -0.14 -17.00
C LEU A 71 29.12 0.51 -17.99
N ALA A 72 29.60 1.11 -19.08
CA ALA A 72 28.76 1.61 -20.16
C ALA A 72 28.15 0.47 -20.99
N GLU A 73 28.95 -0.52 -21.41
CA GLU A 73 28.46 -1.70 -22.15
C GLU A 73 27.55 -2.59 -21.29
N ASN A 74 27.86 -2.76 -19.99
CA ASN A 74 27.08 -3.61 -19.07
C ASN A 74 25.97 -2.86 -18.31
N ARG A 75 25.65 -1.60 -18.66
CA ARG A 75 24.56 -0.81 -18.02
C ARG A 75 23.17 -1.46 -18.13
N LYS A 76 22.98 -2.42 -19.06
CA LYS A 76 21.77 -3.26 -19.16
C LYS A 76 21.83 -4.56 -18.35
N LYS A 77 23.03 -4.98 -17.91
CA LYS A 77 23.29 -6.21 -17.15
C LYS A 77 23.11 -6.01 -15.65
N PHE A 78 23.45 -4.83 -15.13
CA PHE A 78 23.15 -4.41 -13.75
C PHE A 78 21.67 -3.97 -13.56
N LYS A 79 20.74 -4.59 -14.29
CA LYS A 79 19.29 -4.27 -14.28
C LYS A 79 18.37 -5.50 -14.35
N SER A 80 18.91 -6.71 -14.13
CA SER A 80 18.15 -7.96 -14.14
C SER A 80 18.37 -8.76 -12.87
N ASP A 81 17.26 -9.11 -12.21
CA ASP A 81 17.19 -9.95 -11.01
C ASP A 81 17.38 -11.43 -11.37
N ASP A 82 18.59 -11.78 -11.81
CA ASP A 82 19.02 -13.16 -12.09
C ASP A 82 19.91 -13.66 -10.93
N ASP A 83 19.70 -14.87 -10.43
CA ASP A 83 20.56 -15.47 -9.37
C ASP A 83 22.05 -15.52 -9.81
N GLU A 84 22.28 -15.73 -11.11
CA GLU A 84 23.61 -15.69 -11.71
C GLU A 84 24.22 -14.28 -11.62
N ASN A 85 23.41 -13.23 -11.65
CA ASN A 85 23.85 -11.83 -11.55
C ASN A 85 24.21 -11.46 -10.10
N GLU A 86 23.41 -11.88 -9.11
CA GLU A 86 23.77 -11.69 -7.70
C GLU A 86 25.06 -12.44 -7.33
N SER A 87 25.23 -13.69 -7.76
CA SER A 87 26.49 -14.42 -7.50
C SER A 87 27.67 -13.73 -8.19
N ASN A 88 27.52 -13.23 -9.42
CA ASN A 88 28.58 -12.45 -10.08
C ASN A 88 28.93 -11.15 -9.33
N ILE A 89 27.95 -10.46 -8.73
CA ILE A 89 28.17 -9.25 -7.92
C ILE A 89 28.89 -9.60 -6.61
N ILE A 90 28.48 -10.68 -5.93
CA ILE A 90 29.13 -11.17 -4.69
C ILE A 90 30.57 -11.59 -4.99
N ASP A 91 30.81 -12.37 -6.04
CA ASP A 91 32.15 -12.80 -6.48
C ASP A 91 33.04 -11.59 -6.81
N PHE A 92 32.49 -10.58 -7.50
CA PHE A 92 33.22 -9.37 -7.87
C PHE A 92 33.59 -8.52 -6.65
N LEU A 93 32.63 -8.21 -5.77
CA LEU A 93 32.88 -7.51 -4.51
C LEU A 93 33.88 -8.27 -3.62
N TYR A 94 33.77 -9.59 -3.56
CA TYR A 94 34.70 -10.43 -2.81
C TYR A 94 36.13 -10.32 -3.36
N GLN A 95 36.33 -10.26 -4.69
CA GLN A 95 37.66 -10.01 -5.26
C GLN A 95 38.18 -8.59 -4.97
N LEU A 96 37.34 -7.55 -5.06
CA LEU A 96 37.76 -6.17 -4.77
C LEU A 96 38.15 -6.01 -3.29
N CYS A 97 37.33 -6.56 -2.37
CA CYS A 97 37.62 -6.58 -0.93
C CYS A 97 38.90 -7.36 -0.64
N LYS A 98 39.11 -8.51 -1.28
CA LYS A 98 40.34 -9.32 -1.15
C LYS A 98 41.60 -8.57 -1.58
N ARG A 99 41.52 -7.77 -2.64
CA ARG A 99 42.64 -6.99 -3.22
C ARG A 99 42.82 -5.60 -2.58
N ASN A 100 41.94 -5.20 -1.69
CA ASN A 100 41.90 -3.87 -1.07
C ASN A 100 41.69 -2.72 -2.09
N GLU A 101 40.89 -2.94 -3.13
CA GLU A 101 40.56 -1.93 -4.16
C GLU A 101 39.51 -0.92 -3.61
N ILE A 102 39.92 -0.12 -2.61
CA ILE A 102 39.06 0.78 -1.81
C ILE A 102 38.23 1.74 -2.67
N GLU A 103 38.84 2.43 -3.62
CA GLU A 103 38.17 3.45 -4.44
C GLU A 103 37.05 2.85 -5.30
N GLU A 104 37.28 1.65 -5.87
CA GLU A 104 36.27 0.94 -6.67
C GLU A 104 35.14 0.39 -5.79
N VAL A 105 35.43 -0.15 -4.59
CA VAL A 105 34.39 -0.58 -3.64
C VAL A 105 33.51 0.60 -3.20
N GLN A 106 34.11 1.73 -2.82
CA GLN A 106 33.36 2.95 -2.47
C GLN A 106 32.53 3.48 -3.65
N ARG A 107 33.01 3.30 -4.88
CA ARG A 107 32.29 3.73 -6.09
C ARG A 107 31.14 2.81 -6.47
N ILE A 108 31.18 1.52 -6.10
CA ILE A 108 30.17 0.53 -6.45
C ILE A 108 29.09 0.40 -5.37
N LEU A 109 29.45 0.48 -4.09
CA LEU A 109 28.52 0.30 -2.96
C LEU A 109 27.23 1.15 -3.06
N PRO A 110 27.25 2.44 -3.45
CA PRO A 110 26.05 3.26 -3.62
C PRO A 110 25.09 2.82 -4.74
N PHE A 111 25.54 1.97 -5.66
CA PHE A 111 24.74 1.47 -6.79
C PHE A 111 24.24 0.03 -6.59
N ILE A 112 24.59 -0.60 -5.47
CA ILE A 112 24.08 -1.93 -5.10
C ILE A 112 22.69 -1.75 -4.50
N GLY A 113 21.66 -1.99 -5.29
CA GLY A 113 20.26 -1.80 -4.89
C GLY A 113 19.75 -2.72 -3.76
N ASN A 114 20.53 -3.72 -3.35
CA ASN A 114 20.23 -4.60 -2.23
C ASN A 114 21.42 -4.67 -1.27
N ILE A 115 21.40 -3.87 -0.21
CA ILE A 115 22.51 -3.77 0.74
C ILE A 115 22.83 -5.12 1.42
N ASN A 116 21.87 -6.03 1.55
CA ASN A 116 22.07 -7.34 2.16
C ASN A 116 23.03 -8.25 1.36
N LEU A 117 23.36 -7.91 0.11
CA LEU A 117 24.35 -8.64 -0.69
C LEU A 117 25.75 -8.61 -0.07
N ILE A 118 26.13 -7.56 0.66
CA ILE A 118 27.43 -7.49 1.37
C ILE A 118 27.53 -8.53 2.50
N ASN A 119 26.37 -9.00 2.97
CA ASN A 119 26.20 -9.97 4.05
C ASN A 119 25.93 -11.40 3.54
N LYS A 120 25.72 -11.60 2.24
CA LYS A 120 25.65 -12.95 1.66
C LYS A 120 27.00 -13.64 1.68
N LEU A 121 26.98 -14.96 1.85
CA LEU A 121 28.16 -15.82 1.84
C LEU A 121 28.56 -16.14 0.39
N HIS A 122 29.82 -15.86 0.03
CA HIS A 122 30.37 -16.18 -1.29
C HIS A 122 30.36 -17.69 -1.53
N THR A 123 29.76 -18.14 -2.64
CA THR A 123 29.35 -19.53 -2.87
C THR A 123 30.51 -20.54 -2.82
N VAL A 124 31.71 -20.14 -3.22
CA VAL A 124 32.91 -21.02 -3.29
C VAL A 124 33.70 -21.05 -1.99
N THR A 125 33.74 -19.94 -1.24
CA THR A 125 34.57 -19.83 -0.02
C THR A 125 33.76 -20.02 1.25
N GLY A 126 32.47 -19.69 1.23
CA GLY A 126 31.59 -19.72 2.40
C GLY A 126 31.84 -18.56 3.36
N SER A 127 32.36 -17.44 2.87
CA SER A 127 32.73 -16.25 3.66
C SER A 127 32.11 -14.99 3.06
N THR A 128 31.78 -13.98 3.88
CA THR A 128 31.27 -12.67 3.40
C THR A 128 32.42 -11.75 2.93
N CYS A 129 32.07 -10.61 2.32
CA CYS A 129 33.05 -9.57 1.98
C CYS A 129 33.79 -9.03 3.23
N LEU A 130 33.11 -8.97 4.38
CA LEU A 130 33.70 -8.54 5.64
C LEU A 130 34.74 -9.54 6.16
N HIS A 131 34.48 -10.84 6.07
CA HIS A 131 35.45 -11.88 6.42
C HIS A 131 36.75 -11.76 5.61
N VAL A 132 36.66 -11.58 4.29
CA VAL A 132 37.87 -11.52 3.46
C VAL A 132 38.68 -10.26 3.72
N ALA A 133 38.03 -9.11 3.99
CA ALA A 133 38.73 -7.91 4.45
C ALA A 133 39.40 -8.11 5.82
N CYS A 134 38.75 -8.82 6.75
CA CYS A 134 39.27 -9.16 8.07
C CYS A 134 40.47 -10.12 8.04
N TYR A 135 40.39 -11.17 7.23
CA TYR A 135 41.43 -12.19 7.04
C TYR A 135 42.71 -11.60 6.44
N TYR A 136 42.59 -10.70 5.46
CA TYR A 136 43.74 -10.05 4.82
C TYR A 136 44.24 -8.79 5.55
N GLY A 137 43.60 -8.37 6.64
CA GLY A 137 44.05 -7.23 7.44
C GLY A 137 43.72 -5.85 6.85
N HIS A 138 42.72 -5.76 5.97
CA HIS A 138 42.38 -4.53 5.24
C HIS A 138 41.51 -3.59 6.08
N ARG A 139 42.12 -2.94 7.08
CA ARG A 139 41.45 -2.08 8.07
C ARG A 139 40.44 -1.10 7.49
N ASP A 140 40.85 -0.31 6.49
CA ASP A 140 40.00 0.75 5.95
C ASP A 140 38.86 0.18 5.09
N MET A 141 39.08 -0.95 4.42
CA MET A 141 38.02 -1.72 3.76
C MET A 141 37.01 -2.28 4.77
N VAL A 142 37.48 -2.82 5.91
CA VAL A 142 36.60 -3.27 7.00
C VAL A 142 35.76 -2.10 7.51
N LYS A 143 36.36 -0.92 7.73
CA LYS A 143 35.60 0.28 8.12
C LYS A 143 34.54 0.64 7.08
N ILE A 144 34.88 0.68 5.79
CA ILE A 144 33.93 1.01 4.72
C ILE A 144 32.77 0.01 4.67
N LEU A 145 33.04 -1.29 4.77
CA LEU A 145 32.00 -2.32 4.78
C LEU A 145 31.09 -2.19 6.01
N LEU A 146 31.65 -1.93 7.20
CA LEU A 146 30.89 -1.68 8.42
C LEU A 146 30.03 -0.42 8.35
N ASP A 147 30.58 0.69 7.83
CA ASP A 147 29.87 1.96 7.64
C ASP A 147 28.70 1.82 6.62
N TYR A 148 28.76 0.84 5.71
CA TYR A 148 27.70 0.44 4.79
C TYR A 148 26.80 -0.70 5.32
N GLY A 149 26.89 -1.08 6.58
CA GLY A 149 25.97 -2.04 7.23
C GLY A 149 26.34 -3.52 7.09
N ALA A 150 27.61 -3.84 6.83
CA ALA A 150 28.07 -5.22 6.89
C ALA A 150 28.02 -5.76 8.34
N THR A 151 27.44 -6.94 8.55
CA THR A 151 27.35 -7.54 9.88
C THR A 151 28.57 -8.38 10.23
N HIS A 152 29.00 -8.25 11.49
CA HIS A 152 30.07 -9.04 12.10
C HIS A 152 29.56 -10.31 12.81
N SER A 153 28.26 -10.61 12.77
CA SER A 153 27.67 -11.75 13.49
C SER A 153 27.45 -13.01 12.66
N ILE A 154 27.69 -12.98 11.34
CA ILE A 154 27.52 -14.15 10.47
C ILE A 154 28.81 -15.01 10.55
N PRO A 155 28.74 -16.30 10.92
CA PRO A 155 29.88 -17.19 10.86
C PRO A 155 30.12 -17.71 9.43
N ASN A 156 31.39 -17.92 9.04
CA ASN A 156 31.72 -18.56 7.76
C ASN A 156 31.49 -20.08 7.77
N LEU A 157 31.22 -20.67 6.59
CA LEU A 157 30.87 -22.09 6.46
C LEU A 157 32.03 -23.06 6.69
N ARG A 158 33.29 -22.61 6.61
CA ARG A 158 34.47 -23.49 6.66
C ARG A 158 35.03 -23.67 8.06
N HIS A 159 35.01 -22.60 8.87
CA HIS A 159 35.64 -22.55 10.18
C HIS A 159 34.65 -22.15 11.29
N SER A 160 33.43 -21.75 10.93
CA SER A 160 32.40 -21.25 11.86
C SER A 160 32.86 -20.06 12.70
N LEU A 161 33.80 -19.28 12.17
CA LEU A 161 34.31 -18.03 12.75
C LEU A 161 33.53 -16.85 12.19
N THR A 162 33.25 -15.86 13.04
CA THR A 162 32.76 -14.54 12.65
C THR A 162 33.89 -13.67 12.04
N PRO A 163 33.58 -12.56 11.34
CA PRO A 163 34.60 -11.61 10.87
C PRO A 163 35.51 -11.06 11.99
N TYR A 164 34.99 -10.92 13.22
CA TYR A 164 35.76 -10.52 14.39
C TYR A 164 36.78 -11.59 14.82
N GLU A 165 36.40 -12.87 14.78
CA GLU A 165 37.28 -14.00 15.11
C GLU A 165 38.26 -14.35 13.97
N GLU A 166 37.89 -14.06 12.72
CA GLU A 166 38.70 -14.30 11.51
C GLU A 166 39.89 -13.33 11.41
N THR A 167 39.86 -12.16 12.07
CA THR A 167 40.98 -11.19 12.00
C THR A 167 42.07 -11.44 13.04
N HIS A 168 43.31 -11.35 12.59
CA HIS A 168 44.51 -11.35 13.44
C HIS A 168 45.06 -9.93 13.70
N VAL A 169 44.41 -8.89 13.18
CA VAL A 169 44.84 -7.49 13.30
C VAL A 169 44.06 -6.80 14.42
N GLU A 170 44.76 -6.30 15.44
CA GLU A 170 44.13 -5.80 16.66
C GLU A 170 43.43 -4.44 16.44
N GLU A 171 43.94 -3.63 15.51
CA GLU A 171 43.31 -2.38 15.06
C GLU A 171 41.97 -2.62 14.35
N ILE A 172 41.76 -3.80 13.77
CA ILE A 172 40.48 -4.20 13.16
C ILE A 172 39.50 -4.67 14.24
N LYS A 173 39.98 -5.38 15.27
CA LYS A 173 39.15 -5.71 16.44
C LYS A 173 38.62 -4.47 17.14
N GLN A 174 39.42 -3.40 17.23
CA GLN A 174 38.94 -2.12 17.77
C GLN A 174 37.83 -1.49 16.92
N LEU A 175 37.88 -1.57 15.58
CA LEU A 175 36.78 -1.08 14.73
C LEU A 175 35.44 -1.79 15.02
N PHE A 176 35.46 -3.08 15.36
CA PHE A 176 34.26 -3.81 15.78
C PHE A 176 33.75 -3.42 17.18
N LEU A 177 34.64 -2.95 18.07
CA LEU A 177 34.28 -2.46 19.40
C LEU A 177 33.76 -1.01 19.36
N GLU A 178 34.24 -0.21 18.40
CA GLU A 178 33.77 1.16 18.12
C GLU A 178 32.40 1.16 17.39
N ASN A 179 32.17 0.23 16.47
CA ASN A 179 30.96 0.20 15.64
C ASN A 179 29.85 -0.70 16.25
N LYS A 180 29.03 -0.10 17.13
CA LYS A 180 27.98 -0.78 17.93
C LYS A 180 26.71 -1.18 17.14
N ASN A 181 26.84 -2.04 16.13
CA ASN A 181 25.73 -2.90 15.70
C ASN A 181 25.77 -4.20 16.55
N PRO A 182 24.71 -4.58 17.30
CA PRO A 182 24.74 -5.77 18.15
C PRO A 182 24.76 -7.07 17.34
N PRO A 183 25.42 -8.14 17.83
CA PRO A 183 25.29 -9.45 17.23
C PRO A 183 23.91 -10.06 17.50
N PHE A 184 23.32 -10.70 16.49
CA PHE A 184 22.18 -11.60 16.71
C PHE A 184 22.66 -12.85 17.45
N ASN A 185 22.30 -12.96 18.73
CA ASN A 185 22.25 -14.23 19.43
C ASN A 185 20.94 -14.31 20.22
N ASN A 186 20.44 -15.53 20.42
CA ASN A 186 19.12 -15.76 20.99
C ASN A 186 19.03 -15.29 22.45
N ASP A 187 17.81 -14.88 22.82
CA ASP A 187 17.31 -14.66 24.17
C ASP A 187 17.85 -13.42 24.96
N TYR A 188 16.91 -12.52 25.28
CA TYR A 188 16.92 -11.47 26.32
C TYR A 188 17.53 -10.07 26.08
N ASN A 189 18.35 -9.79 25.06
CA ASN A 189 19.13 -8.53 24.99
C ASN A 189 18.57 -7.40 24.09
N PHE A 190 17.25 -7.12 24.11
CA PHE A 190 16.70 -5.88 23.52
C PHE A 190 16.36 -4.87 24.61
N ILE A 191 17.06 -3.74 24.65
CA ILE A 191 16.73 -2.65 25.58
C ILE A 191 15.43 -1.97 25.14
N GLN A 192 14.32 -2.25 25.83
CA GLN A 192 12.97 -1.73 25.53
C GLN A 192 12.81 -0.22 25.77
N TRP A 193 13.87 0.45 26.18
CA TRP A 193 13.99 1.89 26.40
C TRP A 193 15.25 2.43 25.71
N SER A 194 15.42 3.76 25.72
CA SER A 194 16.67 4.40 25.27
C SER A 194 17.12 5.47 26.27
N LEU A 195 18.41 5.46 26.60
CA LEU A 195 19.08 6.61 27.20
C LEU A 195 19.18 7.72 26.16
N ILE A 196 18.68 8.90 26.51
CA ILE A 196 18.82 10.13 25.75
C ILE A 196 19.00 11.25 26.79
N GLY A 197 19.81 12.25 26.48
CA GLY A 197 19.99 13.43 27.34
C GLY A 197 18.72 14.28 27.48
N ASP A 198 18.88 15.50 28.00
CA ASP A 198 17.81 16.35 28.57
C ASP A 198 16.61 16.71 27.65
N ASP A 199 16.62 16.30 26.38
CA ASP A 199 15.59 16.53 25.37
C ASP A 199 14.40 15.52 25.39
N LEU A 200 14.40 14.56 26.31
CA LEU A 200 13.41 13.46 26.30
C LEU A 200 11.94 13.91 26.41
N LEU A 201 11.65 14.95 27.19
CA LEU A 201 10.30 15.50 27.31
C LEU A 201 9.85 16.22 26.02
N SER A 202 10.78 16.79 25.25
CA SER A 202 10.48 17.33 23.92
C SER A 202 10.07 16.22 22.95
N LYS A 203 10.82 15.11 22.92
CA LYS A 203 10.51 13.96 22.05
C LYS A 203 9.18 13.28 22.42
N ARG A 204 8.85 13.19 23.72
CA ARG A 204 7.51 12.77 24.19
C ARG A 204 6.39 13.67 23.65
N ARG A 205 6.60 15.00 23.65
CA ARG A 205 5.64 15.98 23.12
C ARG A 205 5.54 15.91 21.59
N GLU A 206 6.64 15.72 20.88
CA GLU A 206 6.67 15.55 19.42
C GLU A 206 5.92 14.30 18.97
N PHE A 207 6.17 13.14 19.60
CA PHE A 207 5.43 11.90 19.33
C PHE A 207 3.93 12.04 19.55
N ARG A 208 3.52 12.62 20.68
CA ARG A 208 2.10 12.85 20.98
C ARG A 208 1.44 13.81 19.97
N LYS A 209 2.17 14.79 19.44
CA LYS A 209 1.66 15.68 18.37
C LYS A 209 1.54 14.99 17.01
N LEU A 210 2.51 14.16 16.63
CA LEU A 210 2.52 13.52 15.30
C LEU A 210 1.42 12.46 15.13
N ILE A 211 0.96 11.84 16.22
CA ILE A 211 -0.14 10.86 16.20
C ILE A 211 -1.53 11.54 16.22
N ASP A 212 -1.61 12.87 16.25
CA ASP A 212 -2.89 13.60 16.21
C ASP A 212 -3.80 13.25 15.01
N VAL A 213 -3.22 12.71 13.93
CA VAL A 213 -3.95 12.18 12.75
C VAL A 213 -5.02 11.13 13.13
N TYR A 214 -4.83 10.42 14.26
CA TYR A 214 -5.71 9.36 14.74
C TYR A 214 -6.69 9.82 15.84
N LYS A 215 -6.87 11.13 16.04
CA LYS A 215 -7.87 11.69 16.98
C LYS A 215 -9.34 11.35 16.63
N THR A 216 -9.59 10.71 15.50
CA THR A 216 -10.91 10.32 14.97
C THR A 216 -11.31 8.89 15.38
N TYR A 217 -11.14 8.52 16.65
CA TYR A 217 -11.46 7.17 17.15
C TYR A 217 -12.93 6.75 16.88
N ASP A 218 -13.85 7.72 16.88
CA ASP A 218 -15.27 7.52 16.55
C ASP A 218 -15.51 6.96 15.12
N ASN A 219 -14.49 7.00 14.25
CA ASN A 219 -14.54 6.38 12.93
C ASN A 219 -14.11 4.90 12.99
N HIS A 220 -15.01 4.04 13.47
CA HIS A 220 -14.82 2.59 13.52
C HIS A 220 -14.37 1.97 12.19
N LEU A 221 -14.79 2.52 11.03
CA LEU A 221 -14.35 2.05 9.72
C LEU A 221 -12.85 2.27 9.50
N LEU A 222 -12.32 3.42 9.94
CA LEU A 222 -10.88 3.71 9.89
C LEU A 222 -10.11 2.76 10.81
N VAL A 223 -10.52 2.61 12.07
CA VAL A 223 -9.84 1.71 13.03
C VAL A 223 -9.82 0.27 12.51
N SER A 224 -10.93 -0.20 11.93
CA SER A 224 -10.99 -1.53 11.32
C SER A 224 -10.11 -1.67 10.05
N LYS A 225 -9.99 -0.64 9.20
CA LYS A 225 -9.01 -0.63 8.08
C LYS A 225 -7.56 -0.80 8.61
N LEU A 226 -7.20 -0.09 9.68
CA LEU A 226 -5.85 -0.15 10.28
C LEU A 226 -5.55 -1.52 10.92
N LEU A 227 -6.52 -2.15 11.58
CA LEU A 227 -6.34 -3.49 12.14
C LEU A 227 -6.26 -4.58 11.06
N ALA A 228 -6.99 -4.43 9.95
CA ALA A 228 -6.83 -5.30 8.79
C ALA A 228 -5.42 -5.18 8.18
N GLU A 229 -4.82 -3.98 8.19
CA GLU A 229 -3.42 -3.76 7.77
C GLU A 229 -2.43 -4.50 8.69
N VAL A 230 -2.62 -4.43 10.02
CA VAL A 230 -1.80 -5.18 11.00
C VAL A 230 -1.95 -6.69 10.81
N ILE A 231 -3.19 -7.20 10.63
CA ILE A 231 -3.43 -8.62 10.36
C ILE A 231 -2.66 -9.05 9.10
N HIS A 232 -2.76 -8.28 8.02
CA HIS A 232 -2.18 -8.66 6.74
C HIS A 232 -0.65 -8.60 6.75
N TYR A 233 -0.07 -7.47 7.15
CA TYR A 233 1.38 -7.24 7.03
C TYR A 233 2.16 -7.66 8.27
N TYR A 234 1.69 -7.34 9.49
CA TYR A 234 2.47 -7.67 10.69
C TYR A 234 2.31 -9.14 11.06
N LEU A 235 1.07 -9.64 11.21
CA LEU A 235 0.85 -11.04 11.58
C LEU A 235 1.16 -12.00 10.42
N ASN A 236 0.51 -11.79 9.27
CA ASN A 236 0.47 -12.81 8.22
C ASN A 236 1.61 -12.74 7.18
N GLU A 237 2.34 -11.63 7.11
CA GLU A 237 3.54 -11.51 6.26
C GLU A 237 4.82 -11.50 7.12
N TYR A 238 4.95 -10.58 8.07
CA TYR A 238 6.18 -10.42 8.85
C TYR A 238 6.41 -11.56 9.87
N LEU A 239 5.44 -11.83 10.76
CA LEU A 239 5.61 -12.85 11.80
C LEU A 239 5.46 -14.29 11.28
N LEU A 240 4.62 -14.53 10.26
CA LEU A 240 4.45 -15.87 9.67
C LEU A 240 5.60 -16.29 8.73
N ASP A 241 6.34 -15.38 8.09
CA ASP A 241 7.45 -15.76 7.20
C ASP A 241 8.70 -16.21 7.98
N ASP A 242 8.93 -15.69 9.20
CA ASP A 242 9.95 -16.21 10.13
C ASP A 242 9.45 -17.45 10.93
N ALA A 243 8.19 -17.89 10.73
CA ALA A 243 7.60 -19.03 11.42
C ALA A 243 8.04 -20.38 10.83
N ARG A 244 9.20 -20.87 11.29
CA ARG A 244 9.82 -22.14 10.87
C ARG A 244 9.23 -23.40 11.51
N ASP A 245 8.25 -23.24 12.41
CA ASP A 245 7.61 -24.31 13.19
C ASP A 245 6.08 -24.11 13.19
N ASP A 246 5.32 -25.19 12.98
CA ASP A 246 3.85 -25.19 12.98
C ASP A 246 3.25 -24.70 14.32
N THR A 247 3.99 -24.85 15.42
CA THR A 247 3.62 -24.37 16.75
C THR A 247 3.53 -22.84 16.81
N LEU A 248 4.45 -22.15 16.13
CA LEU A 248 4.46 -20.68 16.04
C LEU A 248 3.34 -20.19 15.10
N ARG A 249 3.12 -20.89 13.98
CA ARG A 249 1.99 -20.63 13.07
C ARG A 249 0.63 -20.67 13.79
N ALA A 250 0.35 -21.74 14.54
CA ALA A 250 -0.91 -21.89 15.27
C ALA A 250 -1.14 -20.78 16.33
N GLN A 251 -0.07 -20.27 16.94
CA GLN A 251 -0.17 -19.14 17.86
C GLN A 251 -0.49 -17.83 17.12
N ILE A 252 0.13 -17.58 15.96
CA ILE A 252 -0.16 -16.40 15.13
C ILE A 252 -1.60 -16.44 14.57
N GLU A 253 -2.09 -17.60 14.14
CA GLU A 253 -3.50 -17.79 13.75
C GLU A 253 -4.47 -17.48 14.91
N THR A 254 -4.09 -17.84 16.15
CA THR A 254 -4.89 -17.51 17.34
C THR A 254 -4.87 -15.99 17.64
N ILE A 255 -3.72 -15.34 17.49
CA ILE A 255 -3.57 -13.88 17.64
C ILE A 255 -4.41 -13.17 16.57
N GLU A 256 -4.34 -13.61 15.31
CA GLU A 256 -5.16 -13.11 14.20
C GLU A 256 -6.66 -13.19 14.51
N SER A 257 -7.12 -14.29 15.13
CA SER A 257 -8.52 -14.44 15.55
C SER A 257 -8.96 -13.36 16.56
N TYR A 258 -8.09 -12.92 17.47
CA TYR A 258 -8.42 -11.81 18.38
C TYR A 258 -8.54 -10.49 17.63
N PHE A 259 -7.68 -10.21 16.65
CA PHE A 259 -7.78 -8.99 15.84
C PHE A 259 -8.99 -8.99 14.90
N LYS A 260 -9.43 -10.15 14.39
CA LYS A 260 -10.69 -10.28 13.63
C LYS A 260 -11.90 -9.98 14.53
N GLU A 261 -11.99 -10.63 15.68
CA GLU A 261 -13.06 -10.36 16.63
C GLU A 261 -13.09 -8.90 17.14
N ALA A 262 -11.92 -8.25 17.25
CA ALA A 262 -11.81 -6.82 17.55
C ALA A 262 -12.53 -5.95 16.49
N ILE A 263 -12.38 -6.29 15.21
CA ILE A 263 -13.05 -5.64 14.07
C ILE A 263 -14.55 -5.92 14.11
N ASP A 264 -14.94 -7.20 14.25
CA ASP A 264 -16.34 -7.65 14.17
C ASP A 264 -17.20 -7.08 15.31
N LYS A 265 -16.62 -6.97 16.52
CA LYS A 265 -17.32 -6.48 17.72
C LYS A 265 -17.06 -5.02 18.03
N GLN A 266 -16.17 -4.37 17.27
CA GLN A 266 -15.73 -2.98 17.50
C GLN A 266 -15.16 -2.73 18.92
N ASP A 267 -14.62 -3.78 19.55
CA ASP A 267 -14.03 -3.77 20.91
C ASP A 267 -12.52 -3.94 20.83
N TYR A 268 -11.85 -2.91 20.31
CA TYR A 268 -10.46 -3.02 19.92
C TYR A 268 -9.49 -3.12 21.10
N LEU A 269 -9.74 -2.39 22.19
CA LEU A 269 -8.91 -2.44 23.41
C LEU A 269 -8.93 -3.83 24.06
N THR A 270 -10.12 -4.38 24.32
CA THR A 270 -10.23 -5.67 25.02
C THR A 270 -9.54 -6.78 24.25
N TYR A 271 -9.73 -6.82 22.94
CA TYR A 271 -9.19 -7.87 22.09
C TYR A 271 -7.69 -7.70 21.80
N PHE A 272 -7.18 -6.46 21.68
CA PHE A 272 -5.74 -6.21 21.65
C PHE A 272 -5.06 -6.67 22.95
N ILE A 273 -5.61 -6.33 24.12
CA ILE A 273 -5.03 -6.75 25.41
C ILE A 273 -5.06 -8.27 25.58
N LYS A 274 -6.15 -8.94 25.17
CA LYS A 274 -6.19 -10.41 25.16
C LYS A 274 -5.10 -10.99 24.27
N ALA A 275 -4.93 -10.50 23.04
CA ALA A 275 -3.85 -10.93 22.15
C ALA A 275 -2.46 -10.70 22.74
N TYR A 276 -2.23 -9.53 23.35
CA TYR A 276 -0.97 -9.14 24.00
C TYR A 276 -0.57 -10.06 25.16
N THR A 277 -1.55 -10.53 25.93
CA THR A 277 -1.34 -11.32 27.16
C THR A 277 -1.46 -12.83 26.95
N LEU A 278 -2.00 -13.28 25.82
CA LEU A 278 -2.30 -14.69 25.53
C LEU A 278 -1.04 -15.56 25.52
N THR A 279 -0.03 -15.12 24.77
CA THR A 279 1.23 -15.85 24.57
C THR A 279 2.42 -14.91 24.69
N ASN A 280 3.52 -15.45 25.22
CA ASN A 280 4.79 -14.73 25.27
C ASN A 280 5.29 -14.32 23.89
N ILE A 281 4.78 -14.91 22.80
CA ILE A 281 5.23 -14.70 21.43
C ILE A 281 4.80 -13.33 20.91
N PHE A 282 3.50 -12.98 20.97
CA PHE A 282 3.05 -11.67 20.49
C PHE A 282 3.65 -10.54 21.32
N TYR A 283 3.64 -10.71 22.65
CA TYR A 283 4.36 -9.84 23.58
C TYR A 283 5.84 -9.66 23.18
N HIS A 284 6.56 -10.74 22.93
CA HIS A 284 8.00 -10.68 22.66
C HIS A 284 8.29 -9.97 21.34
N PHE A 285 7.66 -10.37 20.24
CA PHE A 285 7.86 -9.76 18.93
C PHE A 285 7.44 -8.29 18.92
N LEU A 286 6.23 -7.97 19.38
CA LEU A 286 5.74 -6.58 19.37
C LEU A 286 6.66 -5.66 20.17
N ASN A 287 7.10 -6.07 21.37
CA ASN A 287 7.98 -5.22 22.18
C ASN A 287 9.43 -5.16 21.65
N LYS A 288 9.92 -6.22 20.98
CA LYS A 288 11.21 -6.20 20.27
C LYS A 288 11.16 -5.23 19.09
N ASP A 289 10.15 -5.34 18.24
CA ASP A 289 10.04 -4.56 17.02
C ASP A 289 9.74 -3.09 17.33
N LEU A 290 8.93 -2.81 18.37
CA LEU A 290 8.81 -1.47 18.95
C LEU A 290 10.16 -0.93 19.44
N ALA A 291 10.92 -1.71 20.19
CA ALA A 291 12.23 -1.27 20.70
C ALA A 291 13.22 -0.97 19.57
N LEU A 292 13.20 -1.72 18.47
CA LEU A 292 14.10 -1.54 17.34
C LEU A 292 13.66 -0.38 16.42
N TYR A 293 12.40 -0.36 15.98
CA TYR A 293 11.99 0.39 14.79
C TYR A 293 11.06 1.58 15.07
N ILE A 294 10.43 1.71 16.24
CA ILE A 294 9.40 2.76 16.45
C ILE A 294 9.95 4.19 16.32
N LEU A 295 11.25 4.38 16.55
CA LEU A 295 11.90 5.68 16.38
C LEU A 295 12.19 6.04 14.91
N GLU A 296 12.14 5.07 13.96
CA GLU A 296 12.28 5.37 12.53
C GLU A 296 11.12 6.24 12.02
N TYR A 297 9.95 6.19 12.66
CA TYR A 297 8.77 6.99 12.29
C TYR A 297 9.02 8.51 12.33
N PHE A 298 9.98 8.97 13.14
CA PHE A 298 10.36 10.38 13.22
C PHE A 298 11.38 10.81 12.16
N ASP A 299 12.04 9.86 11.51
CA ASP A 299 13.14 10.14 10.59
C ASP A 299 12.61 10.40 9.18
N GLN A 300 12.05 11.60 8.98
CA GLN A 300 11.52 12.06 7.69
C GLN A 300 12.54 12.05 6.54
N THR A 301 13.84 11.84 6.83
CA THR A 301 14.88 11.69 5.81
C THR A 301 14.96 10.29 5.20
N LYS A 302 14.32 9.28 5.83
CA LYS A 302 14.36 7.85 5.44
C LYS A 302 13.07 7.38 4.77
N THR A 303 12.57 8.13 3.78
CA THR A 303 11.34 7.80 3.02
C THR A 303 11.37 6.47 2.23
N PHE A 304 12.50 5.73 2.26
CA PHE A 304 12.68 4.43 1.60
C PHE A 304 13.30 3.34 2.51
N SER A 305 13.00 3.37 3.82
CA SER A 305 13.28 2.23 4.72
C SER A 305 12.51 0.98 4.27
N SER A 306 13.19 -0.18 4.18
CA SER A 306 12.54 -1.48 3.89
C SER A 306 11.48 -1.86 4.92
N ASN A 307 11.52 -1.24 6.09
CA ASN A 307 10.69 -1.55 7.24
C ASN A 307 9.49 -0.59 7.36
N TYR A 308 9.25 0.31 6.40
CA TYR A 308 8.21 1.34 6.48
C TYR A 308 6.81 0.79 6.85
N ARG A 309 6.36 -0.32 6.25
CA ARG A 309 5.07 -0.94 6.62
C ARG A 309 5.07 -1.60 8.00
N LEU A 310 6.21 -2.16 8.44
CA LEU A 310 6.37 -2.64 9.82
C LEU A 310 6.22 -1.46 10.80
N VAL A 311 6.94 -0.35 10.56
CA VAL A 311 6.86 0.86 11.38
C VAL A 311 5.42 1.41 11.44
N ASN A 312 4.70 1.48 10.32
CA ASN A 312 3.28 1.87 10.32
C ASN A 312 2.40 0.95 11.17
N CYS A 313 2.53 -0.38 11.01
CA CYS A 313 1.79 -1.34 11.82
C CYS A 313 2.04 -1.17 13.33
N LEU A 314 3.31 -0.94 13.71
CA LEU A 314 3.69 -0.67 15.10
C LEU A 314 3.06 0.64 15.61
N VAL A 315 3.06 1.70 14.79
CA VAL A 315 2.40 2.98 15.12
C VAL A 315 0.88 2.78 15.30
N HIS A 316 0.21 2.03 14.43
CA HIS A 316 -1.22 1.74 14.57
C HIS A 316 -1.53 1.05 15.92
N LEU A 317 -0.74 0.05 16.31
CA LEU A 317 -0.93 -0.69 17.56
C LEU A 317 -0.68 0.16 18.81
N VAL A 318 0.33 1.05 18.79
CA VAL A 318 0.58 1.99 19.89
C VAL A 318 -0.52 3.04 19.99
N THR A 319 -0.95 3.56 18.84
CA THR A 319 -2.00 4.58 18.73
C THR A 319 -3.35 4.09 19.21
N LEU A 320 -3.70 2.84 18.86
CA LEU A 320 -4.95 2.19 19.27
C LEU A 320 -5.18 2.26 20.77
N LEU A 321 -4.12 2.12 21.57
CA LEU A 321 -4.18 2.24 23.02
C LEU A 321 -4.15 3.70 23.47
N ILE A 322 -3.24 4.55 22.98
CA ILE A 322 -3.08 5.94 23.46
C ILE A 322 -4.38 6.76 23.36
N TYR A 323 -5.13 6.61 22.26
CA TYR A 323 -6.30 7.44 21.96
C TYR A 323 -7.65 6.74 22.17
N HIS A 324 -7.68 5.57 22.82
CA HIS A 324 -8.93 4.84 23.04
C HIS A 324 -9.90 5.63 23.95
N PRO A 325 -11.17 5.87 23.56
CA PRO A 325 -12.10 6.70 24.34
C PRO A 325 -12.41 6.09 25.72
N ASN A 326 -12.44 4.76 25.82
CA ASN A 326 -12.62 4.04 27.09
C ASN A 326 -11.33 3.90 27.92
N LEU A 327 -10.15 4.37 27.47
CA LEU A 327 -8.89 4.23 28.22
C LEU A 327 -8.93 4.84 29.64
N PRO A 328 -9.58 6.01 29.89
CA PRO A 328 -9.62 6.63 31.21
C PRO A 328 -10.23 5.76 32.32
N GLN A 329 -11.10 4.80 31.99
CA GLN A 329 -11.67 3.89 33.01
C GLN A 329 -10.66 2.84 33.51
N TYR A 330 -9.54 2.66 32.79
CA TYR A 330 -8.46 1.74 33.14
C TYR A 330 -7.20 2.46 33.67
N GLN A 331 -7.22 3.78 33.83
CA GLN A 331 -6.03 4.55 34.21
C GLN A 331 -5.46 4.11 35.57
N TYR A 332 -4.13 4.05 35.68
CA TYR A 332 -3.43 3.69 36.91
C TYR A 332 -2.47 4.80 37.37
N ARG A 333 -2.48 5.07 38.68
CA ARG A 333 -1.46 5.87 39.40
C ARG A 333 -1.06 5.11 40.65
N GLY A 334 0.20 5.20 41.05
CA GLY A 334 0.76 4.43 42.17
C GLY A 334 2.04 3.71 41.79
N VAL A 335 2.32 2.60 42.48
CA VAL A 335 3.56 1.84 42.33
C VAL A 335 3.29 0.50 41.64
N CYS A 336 4.05 0.19 40.60
CA CYS A 336 4.06 -1.14 39.96
C CYS A 336 5.50 -1.66 39.79
N TYR A 337 5.63 -2.98 39.66
CA TYR A 337 6.91 -3.69 39.71
C TYR A 337 7.15 -4.49 38.43
N ARG A 338 8.38 -4.51 37.94
CA ARG A 338 8.78 -5.34 36.80
C ARG A 338 10.02 -6.17 37.13
N GLY A 339 9.90 -7.48 36.99
CA GLY A 339 11.02 -8.40 37.02
C GLY A 339 11.73 -8.48 35.68
N MET A 340 13.06 -8.56 35.71
CA MET A 340 13.87 -8.91 34.55
C MET A 340 15.22 -9.52 34.96
N ARG A 341 15.84 -10.26 34.03
CA ARG A 341 17.28 -10.50 34.05
C ARG A 341 17.97 -9.35 33.31
N ILE A 342 19.09 -8.87 33.85
CA ILE A 342 19.82 -7.73 33.27
C ILE A 342 21.32 -8.04 33.19
N THR A 343 21.97 -7.69 32.08
CA THR A 343 23.44 -7.83 31.95
C THR A 343 24.17 -6.72 32.72
N THR A 344 25.45 -6.92 33.03
CA THR A 344 26.30 -5.84 33.59
C THR A 344 26.29 -4.58 32.72
N ASN A 345 26.36 -4.73 31.39
CA ASN A 345 26.40 -3.62 30.44
C ASN A 345 25.08 -2.82 30.39
N ASP A 346 23.94 -3.50 30.54
CA ASP A 346 22.63 -2.84 30.56
C ASP A 346 22.34 -2.22 31.93
N LEU A 347 22.89 -2.79 33.00
CA LEU A 347 22.85 -2.21 34.35
C LEU A 347 23.65 -0.90 34.43
N GLU A 348 24.82 -0.82 33.81
CA GLU A 348 25.69 0.39 33.81
C GLU A 348 25.04 1.62 33.14
N GLN A 349 24.00 1.39 32.33
CA GLN A 349 23.20 2.45 31.72
C GLN A 349 22.20 3.08 32.70
N TYR A 350 21.77 2.37 33.74
CA TYR A 350 20.98 2.97 34.81
C TYR A 350 21.90 3.75 35.75
N GLN A 351 21.74 5.08 35.76
CA GLN A 351 22.48 5.98 36.64
C GLN A 351 21.50 6.91 37.36
N ILE A 352 21.75 7.17 38.64
CA ILE A 352 20.87 8.01 39.47
C ILE A 352 20.80 9.41 38.84
N ASN A 353 19.58 9.93 38.70
CA ASN A 353 19.18 11.14 37.96
C ASN A 353 19.15 11.05 36.42
N HIS A 354 19.54 9.93 35.78
CA HIS A 354 19.31 9.79 34.34
C HIS A 354 17.82 9.61 34.01
N HIS A 355 17.46 10.11 32.83
CA HIS A 355 16.15 9.99 32.23
C HIS A 355 16.11 8.84 31.22
N ILE A 356 15.02 8.10 31.22
CA ILE A 356 14.80 6.91 30.40
C ILE A 356 13.44 7.03 29.72
N LEU A 357 13.42 6.87 28.39
CA LEU A 357 12.21 6.81 27.58
C LEU A 357 11.92 5.36 27.18
N ASN A 358 10.76 4.80 27.53
CA ASN A 358 10.38 3.49 27.00
C ASN A 358 9.90 3.61 25.55
N ARG A 359 10.38 2.71 24.69
CA ARG A 359 10.02 2.62 23.27
C ARG A 359 8.91 1.60 23.03
N ALA A 360 8.88 0.56 23.87
CA ALA A 360 7.89 -0.50 23.85
C ALA A 360 6.95 -0.43 25.08
N PHE A 361 5.88 -1.23 25.07
CA PHE A 361 5.03 -1.40 26.23
C PHE A 361 5.82 -2.10 27.35
N LEU A 362 5.63 -1.67 28.59
CA LEU A 362 6.22 -2.36 29.74
C LEU A 362 5.12 -3.05 30.52
N SER A 363 5.06 -4.38 30.42
CA SER A 363 4.28 -5.20 31.36
C SER A 363 4.93 -5.13 32.75
N THR A 364 4.11 -4.82 33.75
CA THR A 364 4.47 -4.68 35.17
C THR A 364 3.32 -5.25 36.02
N SER A 365 3.55 -5.50 37.30
CA SER A 365 2.52 -6.04 38.22
C SER A 365 2.28 -5.10 39.40
N LEU A 366 1.05 -5.11 39.91
CA LEU A 366 0.76 -4.60 41.26
C LEU A 366 1.40 -5.46 42.37
N ASP A 367 1.71 -6.72 42.06
CA ASP A 367 2.29 -7.68 42.99
C ASP A 367 3.80 -7.75 42.83
N ARG A 368 4.52 -7.35 43.88
CA ARG A 368 5.97 -7.42 43.92
C ARG A 368 6.48 -8.87 43.79
N GLN A 369 5.77 -9.85 44.35
CA GLN A 369 6.19 -11.27 44.31
C GLN A 369 6.13 -11.85 42.90
N VAL A 370 5.18 -11.38 42.08
CA VAL A 370 5.10 -11.73 40.65
C VAL A 370 6.31 -11.15 39.91
N ALA A 371 6.69 -9.90 40.19
CA ALA A 371 7.91 -9.31 39.63
C ALA A 371 9.19 -10.04 40.08
N GLU A 372 9.32 -10.40 41.35
CA GLU A 372 10.46 -11.19 41.87
C GLU A 372 10.55 -12.57 41.21
N MET A 373 9.41 -13.21 40.93
CA MET A 373 9.34 -14.46 40.15
C MET A 373 9.83 -14.29 38.70
N PHE A 374 9.41 -13.23 38.00
CA PHE A 374 9.90 -12.92 36.65
C PHE A 374 11.37 -12.49 36.62
N ALA A 375 11.88 -11.88 37.68
CA ALA A 375 13.31 -11.64 37.88
C ALA A 375 14.10 -12.92 38.19
N GLY A 376 13.40 -14.01 38.53
CA GLY A 376 13.95 -15.32 38.87
C GLY A 376 14.70 -15.34 40.19
N GLU A 377 14.23 -14.57 41.18
CA GLU A 377 14.69 -14.72 42.58
C GLU A 377 14.30 -16.11 43.12
N GLY A 378 15.09 -16.65 44.05
CA GLY A 378 14.84 -17.95 44.69
C GLY A 378 15.28 -19.20 43.92
N GLN A 379 15.49 -19.14 42.60
CA GLN A 379 16.27 -20.19 41.92
C GLN A 379 17.76 -20.01 42.26
N GLN A 380 18.42 -21.08 42.76
CA GLN A 380 19.87 -21.05 42.97
C GLN A 380 20.54 -20.53 41.70
N SER A 381 21.29 -19.44 41.84
CA SER A 381 21.98 -18.79 40.74
C SER A 381 23.04 -19.73 40.17
N GLN A 382 22.63 -20.58 39.23
CA GLN A 382 23.54 -21.18 38.28
C GLN A 382 24.19 -20.02 37.54
N MET A 383 25.41 -19.67 37.95
CA MET A 383 26.36 -19.00 37.08
C MET A 383 26.58 -19.93 35.90
N ARG A 384 25.70 -19.82 34.89
CA ARG A 384 25.91 -20.44 33.59
C ARG A 384 27.05 -19.69 32.95
N HIS A 385 28.27 -20.13 33.27
CA HIS A 385 29.40 -19.98 32.36
C HIS A 385 28.99 -20.66 31.06
N THR A 386 28.50 -19.87 30.10
CA THR A 386 28.45 -20.28 28.70
C THR A 386 29.88 -20.64 28.30
N PRO A 387 30.19 -21.89 27.89
CA PRO A 387 31.58 -22.34 27.74
C PRO A 387 32.42 -21.69 26.63
N LYS A 388 31.96 -20.56 26.08
CA LYS A 388 32.61 -19.80 25.00
C LYS A 388 32.70 -18.28 25.22
N ASP A 389 31.92 -17.69 26.13
CA ASP A 389 31.94 -16.24 26.38
C ASP A 389 32.30 -15.91 27.84
N GLN A 390 33.54 -15.50 28.05
CA GLN A 390 33.89 -14.69 29.20
C GLN A 390 33.43 -13.24 28.94
N ARG A 391 32.29 -12.79 29.53
CA ARG A 391 31.94 -11.39 29.96
C ARG A 391 30.43 -11.02 29.93
N ALA A 392 29.54 -11.83 30.50
CA ALA A 392 28.19 -11.33 30.86
C ALA A 392 27.68 -11.99 32.16
N LEU A 393 27.78 -11.26 33.28
CA LEU A 393 27.03 -11.61 34.49
C LEU A 393 25.58 -11.12 34.31
N LEU A 394 24.63 -12.01 34.59
CA LEU A 394 23.20 -11.72 34.58
C LEU A 394 22.71 -11.56 36.02
N TYR A 395 22.25 -10.36 36.37
CA TYR A 395 21.65 -10.07 37.66
C TYR A 395 20.14 -10.31 37.64
N SER A 396 19.56 -10.70 38.77
CA SER A 396 18.12 -10.56 39.00
C SER A 396 17.82 -9.08 39.27
N CYS A 397 16.83 -8.49 38.61
CA CYS A 397 16.50 -7.08 38.75
C CYS A 397 14.99 -6.88 38.89
N VAL A 398 14.60 -6.12 39.93
CA VAL A 398 13.22 -5.66 40.13
C VAL A 398 13.21 -4.14 39.95
N CYS A 399 12.54 -3.67 38.92
CA CYS A 399 12.30 -2.25 38.68
C CYS A 399 10.97 -1.83 39.32
N GLN A 400 11.01 -0.85 40.22
CA GLN A 400 9.83 -0.22 40.84
C GLN A 400 9.53 1.10 40.10
N TYR A 401 8.37 1.18 39.46
CA TYR A 401 7.90 2.38 38.75
C TYR A 401 6.88 3.14 39.60
N VAL A 402 7.06 4.45 39.76
CA VAL A 402 6.12 5.36 40.42
C VAL A 402 5.38 6.16 39.33
N ILE A 403 4.13 5.82 39.08
CA ILE A 403 3.24 6.44 38.09
C ILE A 403 2.46 7.58 38.73
N LYS A 404 2.51 8.77 38.12
CA LYS A 404 1.92 10.01 38.66
C LYS A 404 0.80 10.58 37.79
N GLN A 405 0.92 10.46 36.48
CA GLN A 405 0.00 11.05 35.51
C GLN A 405 -1.02 10.02 34.99
N ASP A 406 -2.23 10.50 34.67
CA ASP A 406 -3.23 9.66 34.00
C ASP A 406 -2.76 9.25 32.60
N LEU A 407 -3.11 8.03 32.20
CA LEU A 407 -2.82 7.42 30.90
C LEU A 407 -1.31 7.19 30.59
N THR A 408 -0.44 7.29 31.59
CA THR A 408 0.94 6.77 31.50
C THR A 408 0.97 5.25 31.69
N ALA A 409 0.12 4.74 32.59
CA ALA A 409 -0.11 3.31 32.78
C ALA A 409 -1.60 3.00 32.89
N ILE A 410 -1.97 1.78 32.49
CA ILE A 410 -3.34 1.26 32.59
C ILE A 410 -3.36 -0.07 33.35
N ASN A 411 -4.38 -0.27 34.17
CA ASN A 411 -4.67 -1.52 34.84
C ASN A 411 -5.45 -2.44 33.90
N ILE A 412 -4.81 -3.51 33.46
CA ILE A 412 -5.36 -4.44 32.46
C ILE A 412 -5.73 -5.80 33.07
N GLY A 413 -5.64 -5.98 34.39
CA GLY A 413 -5.92 -7.28 35.04
C GLY A 413 -7.32 -7.86 34.75
N ASN A 414 -8.33 -7.02 34.49
CA ASN A 414 -9.68 -7.46 34.11
C ASN A 414 -9.86 -7.77 32.60
N LEU A 415 -8.88 -7.40 31.77
CA LEU A 415 -8.87 -7.60 30.31
C LEU A 415 -7.87 -8.68 29.89
N SER A 416 -6.79 -8.83 30.67
CA SER A 416 -5.71 -9.78 30.47
C SER A 416 -6.21 -11.23 30.54
N THR A 417 -5.58 -12.09 29.76
CA THR A 417 -5.76 -13.55 29.87
C THR A 417 -5.00 -14.15 31.08
N ARG A 418 -4.25 -13.31 31.82
CA ARG A 418 -3.49 -13.62 33.04
C ARG A 418 -3.92 -12.70 34.21
N PRO A 419 -5.18 -12.78 34.68
CA PRO A 419 -5.69 -11.88 35.73
C PRO A 419 -4.95 -12.04 37.08
N ASP A 420 -4.33 -13.19 37.32
CA ASP A 420 -3.51 -13.51 38.48
C ASP A 420 -2.18 -12.74 38.53
N GLU A 421 -1.65 -12.30 37.38
CA GLU A 421 -0.44 -11.48 37.30
C GLU A 421 -0.68 -10.01 37.72
N LYS A 422 -1.94 -9.61 37.96
CA LYS A 422 -2.35 -8.24 38.39
C LYS A 422 -1.69 -7.13 37.55
N GLU A 423 -1.76 -7.33 36.24
CA GLU A 423 -0.92 -6.63 35.27
C GLU A 423 -1.30 -5.15 35.09
N ILE A 424 -0.28 -4.29 35.17
CA ILE A 424 -0.29 -2.87 34.84
C ILE A 424 0.60 -2.68 33.61
N LEU A 425 0.03 -2.14 32.54
CA LEU A 425 0.74 -1.89 31.29
C LEU A 425 1.16 -0.41 31.22
N ILE A 426 2.47 -0.16 31.22
CA ILE A 426 3.01 1.19 30.97
C ILE A 426 3.10 1.39 29.45
N ILE A 427 2.53 2.50 28.98
CA ILE A 427 2.40 2.82 27.56
C ILE A 427 3.73 3.37 27.01
N PRO A 428 4.10 3.07 25.74
CA PRO A 428 5.23 3.68 25.04
C PRO A 428 5.35 5.19 25.19
N PHE A 429 6.58 5.68 25.12
CA PHE A 429 6.94 7.10 25.21
C PHE A 429 6.61 7.77 26.55
N SER A 430 6.62 6.98 27.62
CA SER A 430 6.67 7.47 29.00
C SER A 430 8.11 7.74 29.41
N VAL A 431 8.34 8.79 30.21
CA VAL A 431 9.67 9.22 30.64
C VAL A 431 9.79 9.03 32.14
N PHE A 432 10.84 8.33 32.56
CA PHE A 432 11.14 8.05 33.95
C PHE A 432 12.52 8.53 34.33
N LYS A 433 12.67 9.04 35.55
CA LYS A 433 13.96 9.37 36.17
C LYS A 433 14.36 8.24 37.12
N VAL A 434 15.59 7.76 37.02
CA VAL A 434 16.14 6.79 37.98
C VAL A 434 16.45 7.52 39.30
N THR A 435 15.78 7.13 40.38
CA THR A 435 15.89 7.80 41.69
C THR A 435 16.80 7.04 42.66
N SER A 436 16.83 5.70 42.58
CA SER A 436 17.59 4.84 43.49
C SER A 436 18.01 3.55 42.78
N ILE A 437 19.19 3.04 43.11
CA ILE A 437 19.72 1.74 42.67
C ILE A 437 20.33 1.05 43.89
N LYS A 438 19.66 0.03 44.42
CA LYS A 438 20.15 -0.79 45.52
C LYS A 438 20.70 -2.11 44.98
N ARG A 439 21.77 -2.60 45.57
CA ARG A 439 22.40 -3.89 45.24
C ARG A 439 22.39 -4.75 46.50
N ASN A 440 21.67 -5.88 46.43
CA ASN A 440 21.50 -6.79 47.56
C ASN A 440 22.47 -7.97 47.43
N TYR A 441 23.20 -8.21 48.51
CA TYR A 441 24.20 -9.27 48.64
C TYR A 441 23.71 -10.27 49.69
N ILE A 442 23.77 -11.58 49.38
CA ILE A 442 23.46 -12.64 50.34
C ILE A 442 24.79 -13.27 50.79
N ASP A 443 25.16 -13.09 52.06
CA ASP A 443 26.17 -13.81 52.88
C ASP A 443 27.41 -14.47 52.23
N ASN A 444 27.85 -13.99 51.06
CA ASN A 444 29.07 -14.36 50.39
C ASN A 444 29.61 -13.13 49.60
N PRO A 445 30.78 -12.57 49.92
CA PRO A 445 31.15 -11.20 49.51
C PRO A 445 31.44 -10.94 48.01
N GLN A 446 31.22 -11.90 47.11
CA GLN A 446 31.70 -11.82 45.71
C GLN A 446 30.61 -11.81 44.62
N ALA A 447 29.31 -11.84 44.96
CA ALA A 447 28.24 -11.65 43.98
C ALA A 447 27.04 -10.89 44.58
N ALA A 448 26.64 -9.79 43.95
CA ALA A 448 25.28 -9.27 44.11
C ALA A 448 24.32 -10.21 43.39
N ILE A 449 23.25 -10.67 44.05
CA ILE A 449 22.32 -11.65 43.47
C ILE A 449 21.05 -10.96 42.97
N SER A 450 20.60 -9.89 43.65
CA SER A 450 19.51 -9.06 43.16
C SER A 450 19.75 -7.55 43.26
N ILE A 451 19.06 -6.83 42.38
CA ILE A 451 19.16 -5.39 42.18
C ILE A 451 17.75 -4.81 42.20
N GLU A 452 17.58 -3.70 42.92
CA GLU A 452 16.33 -2.94 42.95
C GLU A 452 16.59 -1.56 42.33
N ILE A 453 15.85 -1.21 41.29
CA ILE A 453 15.93 0.08 40.59
C ILE A 453 14.61 0.81 40.79
N GLU A 454 14.65 2.01 41.36
CA GLU A 454 13.48 2.86 41.51
C GLU A 454 13.45 3.91 40.40
N LEU A 455 12.30 4.01 39.74
CA LEU A 455 12.03 4.87 38.59
C LEU A 455 10.79 5.73 38.88
N GLU A 456 10.94 7.04 38.81
CA GLU A 456 9.87 7.99 39.07
C GLU A 456 9.41 8.66 37.77
N GLU A 457 8.10 8.71 37.50
CA GLU A 457 7.59 9.37 36.29
C GLU A 457 7.95 10.87 36.28
N CYS A 458 8.48 11.32 35.15
CA CYS A 458 8.73 12.72 34.88
C CYS A 458 7.45 13.43 34.46
N GLU A 459 7.06 14.42 35.25
CA GLU A 459 5.93 15.29 34.96
C GLU A 459 6.24 16.23 33.80
N ASP A 460 5.20 16.58 33.04
CA ASP A 460 5.28 17.47 31.88
C ASP A 460 4.95 18.90 32.34
N PRO A 461 5.91 19.86 32.33
CA PRO A 461 5.71 21.20 32.88
C PRO A 461 4.50 21.93 32.26
N ASP A 462 4.23 21.72 30.98
CA ASP A 462 3.20 22.46 30.25
C ASP A 462 1.77 22.12 30.72
N LYS A 463 1.57 20.95 31.38
CA LYS A 463 0.26 20.63 32.01
C LYS A 463 -0.03 21.46 33.26
N LEU A 464 1.00 21.92 33.97
CA LEU A 464 0.83 22.88 35.06
C LEU A 464 0.44 24.25 34.50
N ASP A 465 1.01 24.66 33.36
CA ASP A 465 0.69 25.93 32.71
C ASP A 465 -0.67 25.92 32.00
N GLU A 466 -1.18 24.80 31.49
CA GLU A 466 -2.55 24.78 30.92
C GLU A 466 -3.64 24.85 32.01
N GLN A 467 -3.44 24.19 33.16
CA GLN A 467 -4.33 24.37 34.32
C GLN A 467 -4.16 25.74 34.97
N SER A 468 -2.93 26.25 35.10
CA SER A 468 -2.66 27.57 35.66
C SER A 468 -3.12 28.69 34.74
N SER A 469 -3.02 28.53 33.42
CA SER A 469 -3.60 29.46 32.43
C SER A 469 -5.11 29.45 32.47
N ARG A 470 -5.76 28.28 32.68
CA ARG A 470 -7.21 28.22 32.94
C ARG A 470 -7.58 28.94 34.26
N LEU A 471 -6.78 28.80 35.32
CA LEU A 471 -6.98 29.56 36.56
C LEU A 471 -6.75 31.07 36.38
N LEU A 472 -5.70 31.47 35.67
CA LEU A 472 -5.35 32.88 35.40
C LEU A 472 -6.35 33.54 34.44
N THR A 473 -6.90 32.81 33.48
CA THR A 473 -8.00 33.31 32.62
C THR A 473 -9.29 33.52 33.43
N VAL A 474 -9.54 32.69 34.44
CA VAL A 474 -10.65 32.90 35.39
C VAL A 474 -10.37 34.10 36.31
N LEU A 475 -9.17 34.19 36.90
CA LEU A 475 -8.79 35.26 37.84
C LEU A 475 -8.59 36.64 37.19
N SER A 476 -8.28 36.71 35.90
CA SER A 476 -8.19 37.99 35.16
C SER A 476 -9.54 38.51 34.65
N SER A 477 -10.63 37.76 34.83
CA SER A 477 -11.98 38.11 34.35
C SER A 477 -12.86 38.86 35.37
N GLU A 478 -12.36 39.13 36.58
CA GLU A 478 -13.16 39.72 37.68
C GLU A 478 -13.47 41.23 37.56
N ASN A 479 -13.36 41.86 36.38
CA ASN A 479 -13.47 43.33 36.25
C ASN A 479 -14.53 43.88 35.26
N ASP A 480 -15.48 43.07 34.77
CA ASP A 480 -16.62 43.57 33.97
C ASP A 480 -18.00 43.21 34.55
N ILE A 481 -18.41 43.99 35.55
CA ILE A 481 -19.75 43.94 36.17
C ILE A 481 -20.80 44.58 35.23
N LYS A 482 -21.08 43.94 34.09
CA LYS A 482 -22.23 44.27 33.20
C LYS A 482 -22.98 43.08 32.61
N ASP A 483 -22.35 41.91 32.44
CA ASP A 483 -22.98 40.76 31.77
C ASP A 483 -23.85 39.84 32.65
N ALA A 484 -23.89 40.09 33.97
CA ALA A 484 -24.65 39.27 34.91
C ALA A 484 -26.14 39.15 34.54
N GLU A 485 -26.78 40.22 34.06
CA GLU A 485 -28.20 40.20 33.66
C GLU A 485 -28.47 39.42 32.36
N ALA A 486 -27.51 39.41 31.43
CA ALA A 486 -27.61 38.67 30.17
C ALA A 486 -27.50 37.15 30.42
N TYR A 487 -26.55 36.75 31.25
CA TYR A 487 -26.34 35.34 31.64
C TYR A 487 -27.58 34.74 32.32
N THR A 488 -28.24 35.49 33.22
CA THR A 488 -29.45 35.01 33.91
C THR A 488 -30.63 34.79 32.95
N ARG A 489 -30.81 35.65 31.93
CA ARG A 489 -31.83 35.43 30.88
C ARG A 489 -31.52 34.21 30.02
N PHE A 490 -30.25 33.99 29.67
CA PHE A 490 -29.84 32.85 28.84
C PHE A 490 -30.04 31.51 29.57
N LYS A 491 -29.66 31.44 30.86
CA LYS A 491 -29.86 30.25 31.71
C LYS A 491 -31.35 29.89 31.83
N ARG A 492 -32.23 30.88 32.04
CA ARG A 492 -33.69 30.67 32.14
C ARG A 492 -34.31 30.14 30.85
N ARG A 493 -33.83 30.58 29.67
CA ARG A 493 -34.27 30.05 28.36
C ARG A 493 -33.80 28.60 28.13
N ARG A 494 -32.55 28.24 28.51
CA ARG A 494 -32.06 26.86 28.44
C ARG A 494 -32.86 25.90 29.33
N THR A 495 -33.17 26.29 30.57
CA THR A 495 -33.97 25.44 31.48
C THR A 495 -35.38 25.17 30.93
N LEU A 496 -36.03 26.18 30.34
CA LEU A 496 -37.33 26.01 29.68
C LEU A 496 -37.24 25.09 28.44
N LEU A 497 -36.18 25.21 27.64
CA LEU A 497 -35.94 24.35 26.47
C LEU A 497 -35.73 22.88 26.86
N TYR A 498 -34.87 22.60 27.86
CA TYR A 498 -34.68 21.23 28.35
C TYR A 498 -35.96 20.66 28.98
N GLY A 499 -36.75 21.47 29.67
CA GLY A 499 -38.07 21.07 30.18
C GLY A 499 -39.04 20.70 29.04
N ALA A 500 -39.09 21.50 27.98
CA ALA A 500 -39.93 21.21 26.81
C ALA A 500 -39.48 19.92 26.08
N ILE A 501 -38.17 19.69 25.92
CA ILE A 501 -37.64 18.45 25.36
C ILE A 501 -38.02 17.25 26.22
N ALA A 502 -37.85 17.32 27.55
CA ALA A 502 -38.21 16.24 28.45
C ALA A 502 -39.71 15.90 28.40
N ILE A 503 -40.59 16.91 28.35
CA ILE A 503 -42.04 16.71 28.17
C ILE A 503 -42.34 16.05 26.81
N LEU A 504 -41.68 16.48 25.73
CA LEU A 504 -41.86 15.90 24.41
C LEU A 504 -41.42 14.42 24.38
N THR A 505 -40.28 14.08 25.00
CA THR A 505 -39.82 12.69 25.14
C THR A 505 -40.84 11.83 25.90
N VAL A 506 -41.39 12.34 27.01
CA VAL A 506 -42.44 11.63 27.77
C VAL A 506 -43.71 11.44 26.94
N LEU A 507 -44.14 12.45 26.17
CA LEU A 507 -45.30 12.34 25.28
C LEU A 507 -45.08 11.32 24.15
N VAL A 508 -43.87 11.24 23.58
CA VAL A 508 -43.49 10.21 22.59
C VAL A 508 -43.51 8.82 23.22
N LEU A 509 -42.99 8.64 24.44
CA LEU A 509 -43.04 7.36 25.15
C LEU A 509 -44.48 6.94 25.49
N ILE A 510 -45.35 7.88 25.86
CA ILE A 510 -46.79 7.63 26.04
C ILE A 510 -47.44 7.22 24.71
N ALA A 511 -47.18 7.94 23.61
CA ALA A 511 -47.72 7.59 22.30
C ALA A 511 -47.26 6.19 21.83
N LEU A 512 -45.98 5.84 22.03
CA LEU A 512 -45.44 4.52 21.73
C LEU A 512 -46.08 3.42 22.59
N SER A 513 -46.27 3.64 23.89
CA SER A 513 -46.93 2.66 24.77
C SER A 513 -48.41 2.47 24.43
N VAL A 514 -49.15 3.54 24.11
CA VAL A 514 -50.54 3.44 23.61
C VAL A 514 -50.59 2.69 22.28
N THR A 515 -49.66 2.97 21.36
CA THR A 515 -49.56 2.26 20.07
C THR A 515 -49.26 0.77 20.29
N PHE A 516 -48.35 0.43 21.21
CA PHE A 516 -48.04 -0.95 21.57
C PHE A 516 -49.25 -1.68 22.17
N ILE A 517 -50.01 -1.03 23.06
CA ILE A 517 -51.26 -1.56 23.63
C ILE A 517 -52.31 -1.79 22.54
N LEU A 518 -52.45 -0.86 21.58
CA LEU A 518 -53.35 -1.03 20.43
C LEU A 518 -52.94 -2.22 19.56
N ILE A 519 -51.65 -2.34 19.21
CA ILE A 519 -51.12 -3.48 18.46
C ILE A 519 -51.40 -4.79 19.19
N PHE A 520 -51.20 -4.83 20.50
CA PHE A 520 -51.46 -6.03 21.32
C PHE A 520 -52.96 -6.37 21.38
N ALA A 521 -53.84 -5.38 21.49
CA ALA A 521 -55.29 -5.57 21.44
C ALA A 521 -55.77 -6.06 20.06
N ILE A 522 -55.22 -5.52 18.96
CA ILE A 522 -55.50 -5.99 17.59
C ILE A 522 -55.03 -7.44 17.42
N LYS A 523 -53.82 -7.77 17.89
CA LYS A 523 -53.24 -9.12 17.81
C LYS A 523 -54.02 -10.15 18.64
N LYS A 524 -54.69 -9.72 19.72
CA LYS A 524 -55.59 -10.55 20.52
C LYS A 524 -56.96 -10.76 19.86
N SER A 525 -57.44 -9.80 19.06
CA SER A 525 -58.73 -9.89 18.35
C SER A 525 -58.65 -10.62 17.01
N TYR A 526 -57.46 -10.75 16.42
CA TYR A 526 -57.23 -11.46 15.15
C TYR A 526 -56.09 -12.51 15.28
N PRO A 527 -56.38 -13.73 15.77
CA PRO A 527 -55.40 -14.81 15.85
C PRO A 527 -55.13 -15.41 14.47
N ASN A 528 -54.31 -14.74 13.65
CA ASN A 528 -54.03 -15.15 12.28
C ASN A 528 -52.96 -16.26 12.19
N HIS A 529 -53.32 -17.33 11.48
CA HIS A 529 -52.66 -18.64 11.45
C HIS A 529 -51.31 -18.73 10.70
N ASN A 530 -50.62 -17.60 10.44
CA ASN A 530 -49.47 -17.51 9.52
C ASN A 530 -48.14 -17.09 10.16
N SER A 531 -47.99 -17.20 11.49
CA SER A 531 -46.81 -16.69 12.21
C SER A 531 -45.52 -17.49 11.99
N THR A 532 -45.58 -18.77 11.61
CA THR A 532 -44.38 -19.61 11.36
C THR A 532 -43.64 -19.20 10.09
N LEU A 533 -44.36 -18.90 9.00
CA LEU A 533 -43.73 -18.54 7.70
C LEU A 533 -43.15 -17.11 7.68
N LEU A 534 -43.62 -16.23 8.57
CA LEU A 534 -43.07 -14.87 8.70
C LEU A 534 -41.84 -14.82 9.62
N LEU A 535 -41.81 -15.59 10.71
CA LEU A 535 -40.63 -15.65 11.59
C LEU A 535 -39.41 -16.24 10.88
N GLU A 536 -39.60 -17.24 10.01
CA GLU A 536 -38.52 -17.80 9.18
C GLU A 536 -37.99 -16.82 8.11
N LYS A 537 -38.80 -15.83 7.70
CA LYS A 537 -38.37 -14.73 6.82
C LYS A 537 -37.77 -13.55 7.57
N ILE A 538 -38.21 -13.26 8.79
CA ILE A 538 -37.69 -12.17 9.62
C ILE A 538 -36.32 -12.53 10.20
N ASN A 539 -36.09 -13.78 10.60
CA ASN A 539 -34.77 -14.27 11.00
C ASN A 539 -33.75 -14.34 9.83
N ARG A 540 -34.16 -14.01 8.59
CA ARG A 540 -33.25 -13.80 7.44
C ARG A 540 -33.01 -12.33 7.11
N LEU A 541 -33.50 -11.40 7.94
CA LEU A 541 -33.43 -9.95 7.70
C LEU A 541 -32.82 -9.16 8.87
N GLU A 542 -32.15 -9.83 9.81
CA GLU A 542 -31.22 -9.16 10.72
C GLU A 542 -29.86 -8.95 10.03
N TYR A 543 -29.51 -7.68 9.80
CA TYR A 543 -28.17 -7.11 9.64
C TYR A 543 -27.02 -8.07 9.28
N GLN A 544 -26.88 -8.38 7.98
CA GLN A 544 -25.57 -8.71 7.43
C GLN A 544 -24.84 -7.42 7.05
N LEU A 545 -23.71 -7.14 7.71
CA LEU A 545 -22.70 -6.22 7.23
C LEU A 545 -22.18 -6.74 5.88
N PRO A 546 -22.15 -5.93 4.80
CA PRO A 546 -21.91 -6.46 3.45
C PRO A 546 -20.42 -6.63 3.10
N PHE A 547 -19.63 -7.30 3.96
CA PHE A 547 -18.25 -7.71 3.65
C PHE A 547 -17.82 -8.97 4.42
N ASP A 548 -18.46 -10.12 4.15
CA ASP A 548 -17.75 -11.39 4.28
C ASP A 548 -16.61 -11.38 3.24
N CYS A 549 -15.36 -11.49 3.70
CA CYS A 549 -14.21 -11.53 2.79
C CYS A 549 -14.32 -12.79 1.91
N PRO A 550 -14.35 -12.67 0.56
CA PRO A 550 -14.64 -13.80 -0.32
C PRO A 550 -13.57 -14.88 -0.16
N ARG A 551 -14.02 -16.12 0.08
CA ARG A 551 -13.15 -17.27 0.37
C ARG A 551 -12.18 -17.52 -0.78
N ILE A 552 -10.89 -17.28 -0.52
CA ILE A 552 -9.81 -17.60 -1.46
C ILE A 552 -9.31 -19.03 -1.21
N LEU A 553 -9.49 -19.90 -2.19
CA LEU A 553 -8.96 -21.26 -2.21
C LEU A 553 -7.45 -21.22 -2.43
N ASN A 554 -6.70 -21.84 -1.51
CA ASN A 554 -5.25 -21.88 -1.56
C ASN A 554 -4.73 -22.81 -2.67
N ARG A 555 -3.43 -22.68 -3.00
CA ARG A 555 -2.78 -23.49 -4.05
C ARG A 555 -2.91 -25.00 -3.87
N THR A 556 -2.96 -25.47 -2.62
CA THR A 556 -3.21 -26.88 -2.29
C THR A 556 -4.63 -27.32 -2.66
N SER A 557 -5.63 -26.44 -2.55
CA SER A 557 -7.04 -26.75 -2.84
C SER A 557 -7.31 -27.06 -4.32
N TRP A 558 -6.44 -26.62 -5.23
CA TRP A 558 -6.52 -26.93 -6.66
C TRP A 558 -5.35 -27.79 -7.17
N ASN A 559 -4.57 -28.41 -6.27
CA ASN A 559 -3.38 -29.20 -6.60
C ASN A 559 -2.39 -28.46 -7.53
N ALA A 560 -2.08 -27.21 -7.23
CA ALA A 560 -1.13 -26.42 -7.99
C ALA A 560 0.24 -27.09 -8.08
N ARG A 561 0.85 -27.07 -9.26
CA ARG A 561 2.27 -27.42 -9.40
C ARG A 561 3.14 -26.45 -8.57
N PRO A 562 4.29 -26.92 -8.07
CA PRO A 562 5.34 -26.03 -7.59
C PRO A 562 5.71 -25.01 -8.67
N TYR A 563 5.98 -23.78 -8.22
CA TYR A 563 6.58 -22.76 -9.06
C TYR A 563 8.07 -23.07 -9.27
N ILE A 564 8.64 -22.64 -10.40
CA ILE A 564 10.07 -22.78 -10.69
C ILE A 564 10.86 -21.68 -9.96
N THR A 565 10.43 -20.42 -10.10
CA THR A 565 10.97 -19.25 -9.40
C THR A 565 9.85 -18.31 -8.97
N ARG A 566 10.14 -17.36 -8.08
CA ARG A 566 9.22 -16.30 -7.66
C ARG A 566 9.98 -14.99 -7.53
N GLU A 567 9.42 -13.95 -8.11
CA GLU A 567 9.83 -12.57 -7.90
C GLU A 567 8.81 -11.90 -6.99
N ASN A 568 9.24 -10.99 -6.10
CA ASN A 568 8.32 -10.21 -5.28
C ASN A 568 7.77 -9.00 -6.06
N LEU A 569 6.62 -8.48 -5.64
CA LEU A 569 6.15 -7.18 -6.07
C LEU A 569 7.06 -6.09 -5.49
N THR A 570 7.55 -5.19 -6.34
CA THR A 570 8.42 -4.07 -5.92
C THR A 570 7.63 -2.87 -5.41
N THR A 571 6.29 -2.93 -5.45
CA THR A 571 5.38 -1.92 -4.91
C THR A 571 4.20 -2.61 -4.25
N VAL A 572 4.12 -2.53 -2.91
CA VAL A 572 2.98 -3.00 -2.11
C VAL A 572 2.66 -1.93 -1.03
N PRO A 573 1.37 -1.60 -0.73
CA PRO A 573 0.16 -2.05 -1.42
C PRO A 573 0.26 -1.76 -2.92
N VAL A 574 -0.22 -2.69 -3.74
CA VAL A 574 -0.13 -2.50 -5.19
C VAL A 574 -0.97 -1.30 -5.58
N THR A 575 -0.42 -0.42 -6.41
CA THR A 575 -1.15 0.76 -6.88
C THR A 575 -2.18 0.42 -7.94
N HIS A 576 -2.20 -0.81 -8.44
CA HIS A 576 -3.03 -1.26 -9.56
C HIS A 576 -3.52 -2.71 -9.38
N ILE A 577 -4.74 -3.01 -9.83
CA ILE A 577 -5.22 -4.37 -10.06
C ILE A 577 -5.55 -4.51 -11.55
N VAL A 578 -5.02 -5.55 -12.18
CA VAL A 578 -5.23 -5.83 -13.61
C VAL A 578 -6.14 -7.04 -13.74
N VAL A 579 -7.42 -6.79 -14.00
CA VAL A 579 -8.42 -7.84 -14.23
C VAL A 579 -8.45 -8.19 -15.72
N ARG A 580 -8.47 -9.48 -16.05
CA ARG A 580 -8.55 -9.98 -17.43
C ARG A 580 -9.45 -11.20 -17.55
N GLN A 581 -10.42 -11.14 -18.45
CA GLN A 581 -11.21 -12.31 -18.83
C GLN A 581 -10.42 -13.25 -19.78
N LEU A 582 -10.54 -14.56 -19.58
CA LEU A 582 -9.97 -15.62 -20.39
C LEU A 582 -11.09 -16.44 -21.05
N ALA A 583 -11.48 -16.05 -22.26
CA ALA A 583 -12.63 -16.59 -22.99
C ALA A 583 -12.40 -17.99 -23.62
N ASP A 584 -11.15 -18.47 -23.68
CA ASP A 584 -10.81 -19.75 -24.31
C ASP A 584 -11.21 -20.98 -23.47
N VAL A 585 -11.60 -20.78 -22.20
CA VAL A 585 -12.05 -21.86 -21.30
C VAL A 585 -13.51 -22.20 -21.57
N LYS A 586 -13.72 -23.18 -22.44
CA LYS A 586 -15.05 -23.69 -22.81
C LYS A 586 -15.55 -24.73 -21.80
N ASN A 587 -16.83 -24.62 -21.43
CA ASN A 587 -17.59 -25.60 -20.65
C ASN A 587 -17.04 -25.91 -19.24
N VAL A 588 -17.02 -24.91 -18.36
CA VAL A 588 -16.93 -25.15 -16.91
C VAL A 588 -18.30 -25.57 -16.40
N MET A 589 -18.45 -26.81 -15.92
CA MET A 589 -19.75 -27.37 -15.50
C MET A 589 -19.77 -27.80 -14.02
N SER A 590 -18.66 -27.60 -13.30
CA SER A 590 -18.44 -27.95 -11.91
C SER A 590 -17.15 -27.31 -11.36
N GLN A 591 -16.99 -27.29 -10.04
CA GLN A 591 -15.74 -26.92 -9.36
C GLN A 591 -14.51 -27.72 -9.87
N GLN A 592 -14.71 -29.01 -10.20
CA GLN A 592 -13.62 -29.84 -10.71
C GLN A 592 -13.14 -29.39 -12.10
N ASP A 593 -14.04 -28.84 -12.92
CA ASP A 593 -13.71 -28.28 -14.22
C ASP A 593 -12.96 -26.94 -14.08
N CYS A 594 -13.31 -26.11 -13.08
CA CYS A 594 -12.54 -24.92 -12.70
C CYS A 594 -11.10 -25.28 -12.32
N ILE A 595 -10.93 -26.24 -11.41
CA ILE A 595 -9.61 -26.74 -10.98
C ILE A 595 -8.82 -27.25 -12.20
N LYS A 596 -9.46 -28.04 -13.07
CA LYS A 596 -8.79 -28.59 -14.26
C LYS A 596 -8.37 -27.50 -15.26
N ALA A 597 -9.21 -26.50 -15.51
CA ALA A 597 -8.88 -25.37 -16.38
C ALA A 597 -7.73 -24.51 -15.83
N ILE A 598 -7.66 -24.32 -14.51
CA ILE A 598 -6.56 -23.60 -13.84
C ILE A 598 -5.25 -24.40 -13.96
N GLN A 599 -5.31 -25.72 -13.79
CA GLN A 599 -4.17 -26.62 -14.00
C GLN A 599 -3.68 -26.59 -15.45
N ASP A 600 -4.57 -26.74 -16.45
CA ASP A 600 -4.19 -26.68 -17.87
C ASP A 600 -3.57 -25.32 -18.26
N LEU A 601 -4.06 -24.23 -17.65
CA LEU A 601 -3.46 -22.90 -17.82
C LEU A 601 -2.06 -22.79 -17.19
N GLN A 602 -1.86 -23.37 -16.00
CA GLN A 602 -0.54 -23.46 -15.36
C GLN A 602 0.43 -24.30 -16.19
N ASP A 603 0.02 -25.50 -16.62
CA ASP A 603 0.81 -26.43 -17.43
C ASP A 603 1.23 -25.78 -18.75
N PHE A 604 0.31 -25.14 -19.48
CA PHE A 604 0.62 -24.42 -20.70
C PHE A 604 1.60 -23.25 -20.47
N GLN A 605 1.44 -22.51 -19.39
CA GLN A 605 2.33 -21.38 -19.10
C GLN A 605 3.73 -21.82 -18.67
N ILE A 606 3.85 -22.89 -17.89
CA ILE A 606 5.14 -23.45 -17.49
C ILE A 606 5.80 -24.18 -18.65
N ASP A 607 5.16 -25.21 -19.20
CA ASP A 607 5.81 -26.17 -20.11
C ASP A 607 5.93 -25.67 -21.55
N ILE A 608 5.01 -24.80 -22.01
CA ILE A 608 5.00 -24.29 -23.40
C ILE A 608 5.50 -22.85 -23.49
N ARG A 609 5.21 -21.99 -22.50
CA ARG A 609 5.68 -20.59 -22.48
C ARG A 609 6.95 -20.36 -21.65
N GLY A 610 7.42 -21.35 -20.90
CA GLY A 610 8.61 -21.22 -20.05
C GLY A 610 8.44 -20.23 -18.89
N TRP A 611 7.21 -19.98 -18.43
CA TRP A 611 6.95 -19.10 -17.30
C TRP A 611 7.23 -19.81 -15.98
N ALA A 612 7.69 -19.05 -14.99
CA ALA A 612 8.04 -19.58 -13.67
C ALA A 612 6.85 -20.19 -12.90
N ASP A 613 5.62 -19.74 -13.19
CA ASP A 613 4.38 -20.19 -12.56
C ASP A 613 3.18 -19.66 -13.36
N ILE A 614 1.95 -20.08 -13.01
CA ILE A 614 0.70 -19.49 -13.50
C ILE A 614 0.75 -17.96 -13.42
N GLY A 615 0.40 -17.26 -14.49
CA GLY A 615 0.72 -15.85 -14.68
C GLY A 615 -0.15 -14.84 -13.95
N TYR A 616 -1.10 -15.28 -13.13
CA TYR A 616 -2.03 -14.41 -12.42
C TYR A 616 -1.89 -14.60 -10.90
N ASN A 617 -2.10 -13.53 -10.15
CA ASN A 617 -2.08 -13.53 -8.70
C ASN A 617 -3.30 -14.25 -8.13
N PHE A 618 -4.46 -14.03 -8.73
CA PHE A 618 -5.72 -14.70 -8.43
C PHE A 618 -6.43 -15.11 -9.71
N LEU A 619 -7.24 -16.17 -9.62
CA LEU A 619 -8.11 -16.62 -10.70
C LEU A 619 -9.52 -16.77 -10.15
N MET A 620 -10.51 -16.30 -10.89
CA MET A 620 -11.94 -16.42 -10.56
C MET A 620 -12.58 -17.34 -11.58
N CYS A 621 -13.37 -18.29 -11.12
CA CYS A 621 -14.06 -19.25 -11.97
C CYS A 621 -15.48 -19.50 -11.45
N ASN A 622 -16.46 -19.52 -12.34
CA ASN A 622 -17.85 -19.78 -12.00
C ASN A 622 -18.23 -21.21 -12.43
N ASP A 623 -18.93 -21.93 -11.56
CA ASP A 623 -19.60 -23.17 -11.96
C ASP A 623 -20.90 -22.89 -12.74
N LYS A 624 -21.55 -23.93 -13.26
CA LYS A 624 -22.83 -23.84 -14.00
C LYS A 624 -24.03 -23.33 -13.19
N ASN A 625 -23.87 -23.10 -11.89
CA ASN A 625 -24.90 -22.56 -10.99
C ASN A 625 -24.59 -21.11 -10.59
N ASP A 626 -23.65 -20.45 -11.30
CA ASP A 626 -23.11 -19.12 -11.01
C ASP A 626 -22.41 -19.01 -9.64
N HIS A 627 -21.99 -20.12 -9.02
CA HIS A 627 -21.13 -20.06 -7.85
C HIS A 627 -19.72 -19.64 -8.25
N SER A 628 -19.34 -18.44 -7.84
CA SER A 628 -18.00 -17.87 -8.08
C SER A 628 -17.02 -18.31 -7.00
N GLU A 629 -15.91 -18.93 -7.39
CA GLU A 629 -14.80 -19.23 -6.48
C GLU A 629 -13.52 -18.49 -6.89
N ILE A 630 -12.77 -18.00 -5.90
CA ILE A 630 -11.47 -17.35 -6.09
C ILE A 630 -10.36 -18.33 -5.72
N TYR A 631 -9.43 -18.54 -6.63
CA TYR A 631 -8.27 -19.42 -6.50
C TYR A 631 -7.00 -18.59 -6.41
N ARG A 632 -6.17 -18.83 -5.39
CA ARG A 632 -4.85 -18.21 -5.27
C ARG A 632 -3.93 -18.80 -6.34
N GLY A 633 -3.53 -17.96 -7.30
CA GLY A 633 -2.44 -18.22 -8.25
C GLY A 633 -1.11 -17.90 -7.58
N ARG A 634 -0.43 -16.83 -8.01
CA ARG A 634 0.79 -16.34 -7.35
C ARG A 634 0.52 -15.70 -5.97
N GLY A 635 -0.67 -15.17 -5.71
CA GLY A 635 -1.05 -14.53 -4.44
C GLY A 635 -0.60 -13.07 -4.29
N TRP A 636 -0.78 -12.49 -3.10
CA TRP A 636 -0.69 -11.03 -2.86
C TRP A 636 0.70 -10.41 -3.02
N MET A 637 1.78 -11.16 -2.83
CA MET A 637 3.14 -10.61 -2.68
C MET A 637 4.08 -10.85 -3.85
N PHE A 638 3.69 -11.71 -4.79
CA PHE A 638 4.57 -12.19 -5.86
C PHE A 638 4.20 -11.57 -7.20
N ARG A 639 5.20 -11.14 -7.95
CA ARG A 639 5.07 -10.54 -9.28
C ARG A 639 4.27 -11.46 -10.20
N GLY A 640 3.20 -10.92 -10.80
CA GLY A 640 2.44 -11.64 -11.83
C GLY A 640 3.16 -11.70 -13.19
N ALA A 641 2.55 -12.38 -14.16
CA ALA A 641 2.97 -12.41 -15.56
C ALA A 641 1.79 -12.03 -16.49
N HIS A 642 0.93 -11.13 -16.02
CA HIS A 642 -0.34 -10.71 -16.65
C HIS A 642 -0.23 -9.46 -17.51
N CYS A 643 0.65 -8.50 -17.16
CA CYS A 643 0.90 -7.27 -17.91
C CYS A 643 2.36 -6.83 -17.78
N ILE A 644 3.16 -6.98 -18.85
CA ILE A 644 4.63 -6.88 -18.85
C ILE A 644 5.16 -5.64 -18.10
N SER A 645 4.60 -4.46 -18.38
CA SER A 645 5.04 -3.17 -17.80
C SER A 645 4.47 -2.84 -16.42
N TYR A 646 3.52 -3.63 -15.91
CA TYR A 646 2.84 -3.40 -14.63
C TYR A 646 2.99 -4.55 -13.63
N ASN A 647 3.48 -5.71 -14.07
CA ASN A 647 3.63 -6.94 -13.28
C ASN A 647 4.26 -6.74 -11.88
N PHE A 648 5.18 -5.77 -11.75
CA PHE A 648 5.93 -5.48 -10.52
C PHE A 648 5.18 -4.58 -9.50
N ARG A 649 4.13 -3.89 -9.94
CA ARG A 649 3.32 -2.95 -9.13
C ARG A 649 1.82 -3.23 -9.19
N SER A 650 1.43 -4.42 -9.65
CA SER A 650 0.02 -4.77 -9.85
C SER A 650 -0.28 -6.23 -9.60
N LEU A 651 -1.50 -6.52 -9.14
CA LEU A 651 -2.03 -7.87 -9.02
C LEU A 651 -2.86 -8.24 -10.26
N GLY A 652 -2.53 -9.36 -10.89
CA GLY A 652 -3.31 -9.92 -11.99
C GLY A 652 -4.45 -10.79 -11.48
N ILE A 653 -5.69 -10.50 -11.90
CA ILE A 653 -6.86 -11.35 -11.65
C ILE A 653 -7.35 -11.89 -12.99
N ALA A 654 -7.34 -13.22 -13.18
CA ALA A 654 -7.93 -13.84 -14.37
C ALA A 654 -9.36 -14.32 -14.09
N ILE A 655 -10.33 -13.89 -14.89
CA ILE A 655 -11.70 -14.41 -14.83
C ILE A 655 -11.88 -15.46 -15.95
N LEU A 656 -12.14 -16.70 -15.57
CA LEU A 656 -12.24 -17.86 -16.47
C LEU A 656 -13.68 -18.03 -16.94
N GLY A 657 -13.90 -18.11 -18.26
CA GLY A 657 -15.23 -18.34 -18.86
C GLY A 657 -15.71 -17.21 -19.79
N ASN A 658 -16.88 -17.42 -20.40
CA ASN A 658 -17.50 -16.48 -21.31
C ASN A 658 -18.73 -15.81 -20.67
N TYR A 659 -18.59 -14.56 -20.24
CA TYR A 659 -19.62 -13.78 -19.54
C TYR A 659 -20.40 -12.82 -20.47
N THR A 660 -20.39 -13.07 -21.79
CA THR A 660 -21.36 -12.40 -22.67
C THR A 660 -22.76 -12.96 -22.41
N SER A 661 -23.70 -12.06 -22.08
CA SER A 661 -25.01 -12.40 -21.50
C SER A 661 -25.81 -13.46 -22.27
N ASN A 662 -26.39 -14.42 -21.53
CA ASN A 662 -27.28 -15.46 -22.06
C ASN A 662 -28.52 -14.87 -22.77
N HIS A 663 -28.50 -14.82 -24.10
CA HIS A 663 -29.70 -14.84 -24.92
C HIS A 663 -29.55 -15.82 -26.09
N SER A 664 -30.52 -16.74 -26.19
CA SER A 664 -30.72 -17.69 -27.29
C SER A 664 -29.52 -18.59 -27.67
N GLN A 665 -29.39 -19.72 -26.97
CA GLN A 665 -28.98 -20.95 -27.67
C GLN A 665 -30.09 -21.38 -28.63
N ASN A 666 -29.98 -20.99 -29.92
CA ASN A 666 -30.29 -21.91 -31.02
C ASN A 666 -29.86 -21.35 -32.39
N GLN A 667 -29.34 -22.28 -33.20
CA GLN A 667 -29.17 -22.23 -34.65
C GLN A 667 -28.03 -21.41 -35.30
N VAL A 668 -27.29 -22.18 -36.11
CA VAL A 668 -26.41 -21.84 -37.25
C VAL A 668 -24.92 -21.58 -36.98
N VAL A 669 -24.16 -22.62 -37.28
CA VAL A 669 -22.74 -22.59 -37.65
C VAL A 669 -22.58 -21.83 -38.97
N GLN A 670 -21.78 -20.75 -39.01
CA GLN A 670 -20.84 -20.37 -40.09
C GLN A 670 -20.42 -18.89 -40.01
N SER A 671 -19.18 -18.64 -39.59
CA SER A 671 -18.19 -17.82 -40.33
C SER A 671 -16.98 -17.49 -39.42
N VAL A 672 -15.78 -17.69 -39.95
CA VAL A 672 -14.57 -17.07 -39.40
C VAL A 672 -14.34 -15.80 -40.23
N GLN A 673 -14.64 -14.64 -39.66
CA GLN A 673 -14.24 -13.33 -40.15
C GLN A 673 -13.82 -12.47 -38.94
N ASP A 674 -12.97 -11.49 -39.17
CA ASP A 674 -12.29 -10.72 -38.13
C ASP A 674 -13.27 -10.00 -37.19
N ASP A 675 -13.29 -10.39 -35.90
CA ASP A 675 -14.09 -9.72 -34.88
C ASP A 675 -13.54 -8.31 -34.56
N GLU A 676 -14.09 -7.30 -35.24
CA GLU A 676 -13.98 -5.91 -34.78
C GLU A 676 -14.64 -5.79 -33.39
N LYS A 677 -13.85 -5.41 -32.38
CA LYS A 677 -14.41 -5.03 -31.08
C LYS A 677 -15.46 -3.94 -31.26
N GLN A 678 -16.63 -4.12 -30.65
CA GLN A 678 -17.64 -3.06 -30.58
C GLN A 678 -17.04 -1.82 -29.89
N PRO A 679 -17.28 -0.61 -30.42
CA PRO A 679 -16.74 0.62 -29.86
C PRO A 679 -17.44 0.96 -28.53
N VAL A 680 -16.74 1.65 -27.63
CA VAL A 680 -17.30 2.10 -26.32
C VAL A 680 -18.58 2.92 -26.52
N TRP A 681 -18.56 3.82 -27.50
CA TRP A 681 -19.74 4.43 -28.11
C TRP A 681 -19.41 4.76 -29.58
N ASP A 682 -20.42 4.78 -30.46
CA ASP A 682 -20.20 4.98 -31.89
C ASP A 682 -20.39 6.46 -32.28
N GLY A 683 -19.29 7.19 -32.51
CA GLY A 683 -19.31 8.60 -32.90
C GLY A 683 -20.07 8.92 -34.19
N ASN A 684 -20.43 7.91 -34.99
CA ASN A 684 -21.30 8.05 -36.16
C ASN A 684 -22.80 8.00 -35.82
N LYS A 685 -23.18 7.51 -34.64
CA LYS A 685 -24.58 7.35 -34.18
C LYS A 685 -25.01 8.39 -33.15
N VAL A 686 -24.09 8.87 -32.31
CA VAL A 686 -24.36 9.88 -31.27
C VAL A 686 -25.10 11.09 -31.84
N GLU A 687 -26.25 11.43 -31.28
CA GLU A 687 -27.00 12.66 -31.62
C GLU A 687 -26.91 13.65 -30.45
N MET A 688 -26.40 14.84 -30.70
CA MET A 688 -26.28 15.88 -29.68
C MET A 688 -27.63 16.57 -29.43
N THR A 689 -27.86 16.93 -28.17
CA THR A 689 -28.96 17.78 -27.70
C THR A 689 -28.43 18.85 -26.75
N SER A 690 -29.25 19.85 -26.44
CA SER A 690 -28.91 20.96 -25.55
C SER A 690 -29.89 21.07 -24.40
N VAL A 691 -29.40 21.20 -23.17
CA VAL A 691 -30.20 21.48 -21.97
C VAL A 691 -29.90 22.89 -21.49
N LYS A 692 -30.93 23.73 -21.30
CA LYS A 692 -30.76 25.07 -20.71
C LYS A 692 -30.60 24.95 -19.20
N LEU A 693 -29.50 25.46 -18.67
CA LEU A 693 -29.19 25.45 -17.24
C LEU A 693 -29.54 26.79 -16.60
N ALA A 694 -29.16 27.88 -17.26
CA ALA A 694 -29.50 29.26 -16.87
C ALA A 694 -29.58 30.15 -18.11
N ASP A 695 -29.80 31.46 -17.95
CA ASP A 695 -29.83 32.35 -19.11
C ASP A 695 -28.43 32.55 -19.72
N GLY A 696 -28.35 32.30 -21.03
CA GLY A 696 -27.09 32.19 -21.78
C GLY A 696 -26.28 30.92 -21.50
N VAL A 697 -26.71 29.99 -20.64
CA VAL A 697 -25.88 28.86 -20.16
C VAL A 697 -26.56 27.53 -20.48
N TYR A 698 -25.89 26.69 -21.27
CA TYR A 698 -26.42 25.42 -21.77
C TYR A 698 -25.37 24.31 -21.68
N ALA A 699 -25.79 23.09 -21.33
CA ALA A 699 -24.98 21.90 -21.55
C ALA A 699 -25.33 21.21 -22.88
N LEU A 700 -24.36 20.51 -23.45
CA LEU A 700 -24.49 19.72 -24.67
C LEU A 700 -24.24 18.25 -24.34
N TYR A 701 -25.19 17.37 -24.64
CA TYR A 701 -25.13 15.93 -24.32
C TYR A 701 -25.52 15.07 -25.52
N ALA A 702 -25.11 13.80 -25.51
CA ALA A 702 -25.78 12.79 -26.32
C ALA A 702 -27.24 12.60 -25.83
N LYS A 703 -28.20 12.44 -26.76
CA LYS A 703 -29.63 12.28 -26.43
C LYS A 703 -29.95 11.08 -25.52
N ASP A 704 -29.12 10.05 -25.58
CA ASP A 704 -29.21 8.81 -24.80
C ASP A 704 -28.41 8.85 -23.49
N ALA A 705 -27.69 9.94 -23.18
CA ALA A 705 -26.84 10.04 -22.01
C ALA A 705 -27.57 9.77 -20.69
N GLU A 706 -28.78 10.32 -20.50
CA GLU A 706 -29.59 10.10 -19.30
C GLU A 706 -29.93 8.61 -19.10
N GLN A 707 -30.34 7.92 -20.18
CA GLN A 707 -30.67 6.50 -20.16
C GLN A 707 -29.43 5.63 -19.91
N LEU A 708 -28.31 5.97 -20.53
CA LEU A 708 -27.05 5.26 -20.37
C LEU A 708 -26.50 5.43 -18.95
N ASN A 709 -26.40 6.66 -18.45
CA ASN A 709 -25.92 6.93 -17.09
C ASN A 709 -26.80 6.21 -16.04
N ALA A 710 -28.13 6.22 -16.19
CA ALA A 710 -29.03 5.53 -15.26
C ALA A 710 -28.84 4.01 -15.21
N THR A 711 -28.27 3.39 -16.26
CA THR A 711 -27.97 1.96 -16.33
C THR A 711 -26.47 1.64 -16.15
N GLY A 712 -25.62 2.66 -15.93
CA GLY A 712 -24.16 2.50 -15.87
C GLY A 712 -23.48 2.30 -17.22
N GLY A 713 -24.17 2.56 -18.33
CA GLY A 713 -23.62 2.55 -19.68
C GLY A 713 -22.77 3.78 -19.99
N ALA A 714 -21.80 3.64 -20.89
CA ALA A 714 -20.92 4.71 -21.32
C ALA A 714 -21.63 5.64 -22.32
N ALA A 715 -21.90 6.88 -21.93
CA ALA A 715 -22.39 7.91 -22.83
C ALA A 715 -21.24 8.61 -23.58
N ALA A 716 -21.56 9.24 -24.70
CA ALA A 716 -20.59 10.06 -25.43
C ALA A 716 -20.31 11.40 -24.73
N THR A 717 -19.27 12.08 -25.20
CA THR A 717 -18.71 13.29 -24.59
C THR A 717 -19.76 14.38 -24.41
N SER A 718 -19.68 15.04 -23.26
CA SER A 718 -20.57 16.09 -22.79
C SER A 718 -19.81 17.41 -22.74
N GLY A 719 -20.47 18.50 -23.15
CA GLY A 719 -19.87 19.82 -23.27
C GLY A 719 -20.84 20.93 -22.91
N GLY A 720 -20.63 22.13 -23.45
CA GLY A 720 -21.45 23.29 -23.09
C GLY A 720 -21.32 24.50 -23.99
N LEU A 721 -22.22 25.46 -23.78
CA LEU A 721 -22.24 26.76 -24.42
C LEU A 721 -22.51 27.83 -23.38
N ILE A 722 -21.66 28.85 -23.32
CA ILE A 722 -21.89 30.08 -22.55
C ILE A 722 -21.97 31.23 -23.55
N ILE A 723 -23.13 31.87 -23.61
CA ILE A 723 -23.51 32.87 -24.61
C ILE A 723 -23.63 34.22 -23.90
N GLY A 724 -22.71 35.14 -24.21
CA GLY A 724 -22.77 36.53 -23.78
C GLY A 724 -23.32 37.45 -24.87
N GLU A 725 -23.16 38.76 -24.68
CA GLU A 725 -23.59 39.77 -25.65
C GLU A 725 -22.80 39.72 -26.96
N HIS A 726 -21.49 39.51 -26.90
CA HIS A 726 -20.58 39.60 -28.04
C HIS A 726 -20.36 38.26 -28.76
N GLY A 727 -20.53 37.13 -28.07
CA GLY A 727 -20.29 35.83 -28.67
C GLY A 727 -20.52 34.65 -27.74
N VAL A 728 -19.92 33.52 -28.10
CA VAL A 728 -20.08 32.23 -27.44
C VAL A 728 -18.72 31.65 -27.04
N LEU A 729 -18.65 31.11 -25.82
CA LEU A 729 -17.67 30.10 -25.42
C LEU A 729 -18.27 28.72 -25.67
N LEU A 730 -17.58 27.91 -26.46
CA LEU A 730 -17.84 26.48 -26.61
C LEU A 730 -16.98 25.70 -25.61
N ILE A 731 -17.59 24.80 -24.83
CA ILE A 731 -16.90 23.90 -23.91
C ILE A 731 -16.94 22.51 -24.56
N GLU A 732 -15.75 21.95 -24.79
CA GLU A 732 -15.45 20.80 -25.64
C GLU A 732 -15.76 20.97 -27.13
N THR A 733 -14.95 20.34 -27.98
CA THR A 733 -15.11 20.42 -29.44
C THR A 733 -15.48 19.10 -30.09
N PHE A 734 -15.57 18.02 -29.31
CA PHE A 734 -16.04 16.69 -29.72
C PHE A 734 -15.06 15.91 -30.63
N LEU A 735 -15.23 14.59 -30.67
CA LEU A 735 -14.34 13.61 -31.33
C LEU A 735 -14.10 13.83 -32.83
N ASN A 736 -15.08 14.33 -33.57
CA ASN A 736 -15.00 14.33 -35.04
C ASN A 736 -15.81 15.49 -35.66
N GLN A 737 -15.65 15.65 -36.98
CA GLN A 737 -16.36 16.67 -37.75
C GLN A 737 -17.88 16.61 -37.55
N ARG A 738 -18.48 15.41 -37.52
CA ARG A 738 -19.93 15.21 -37.41
C ARG A 738 -20.47 15.73 -36.07
N LEU A 739 -19.79 15.46 -34.95
CA LEU A 739 -20.21 15.92 -33.63
C LEU A 739 -19.89 17.40 -33.43
N ASN A 740 -18.73 17.87 -33.91
CA ASN A 740 -18.36 19.28 -33.88
C ASN A 740 -19.37 20.14 -34.67
N HIS A 741 -19.79 19.69 -35.87
CA HIS A 741 -20.82 20.38 -36.66
C HIS A 741 -22.18 20.43 -35.94
N GLN A 742 -22.60 19.38 -35.25
CA GLN A 742 -23.82 19.41 -34.43
C GLN A 742 -23.72 20.43 -33.29
N ALA A 743 -22.57 20.51 -32.62
CA ALA A 743 -22.33 21.53 -31.59
C ALA A 743 -22.31 22.95 -32.16
N GLN A 744 -21.71 23.17 -33.34
CA GLN A 744 -21.75 24.46 -34.04
C GLN A 744 -23.17 24.84 -34.49
N GLU A 745 -24.00 23.87 -34.90
CA GLU A 745 -25.41 24.12 -35.25
C GLU A 745 -26.25 24.48 -34.02
N LEU A 746 -26.11 23.74 -32.91
CA LEU A 746 -26.74 24.08 -31.63
C LEU A 746 -26.28 25.47 -31.15
N SER A 747 -24.99 25.79 -31.27
CA SER A 747 -24.44 27.11 -30.95
C SER A 747 -25.13 28.22 -31.74
N ARG A 748 -25.15 28.14 -33.09
CA ARG A 748 -25.83 29.14 -33.94
C ARG A 748 -27.31 29.29 -33.59
N LYS A 749 -28.03 28.19 -33.40
CA LYS A 749 -29.46 28.19 -33.08
C LYS A 749 -29.77 28.83 -31.73
N LEU A 750 -28.97 28.55 -30.70
CA LEU A 750 -29.18 29.06 -29.34
C LEU A 750 -28.67 30.48 -29.17
N SER A 751 -27.59 30.86 -29.86
CA SER A 751 -26.96 32.18 -29.77
C SER A 751 -27.56 33.23 -30.71
N ARG A 752 -28.37 32.80 -31.70
CA ARG A 752 -28.86 33.59 -32.84
C ARG A 752 -27.71 34.06 -33.74
N ASP A 753 -26.95 33.07 -34.23
CA ASP A 753 -25.80 33.22 -35.14
C ASP A 753 -24.67 34.12 -34.62
N LYS A 754 -24.54 34.29 -33.30
CA LYS A 754 -23.36 34.92 -32.68
C LYS A 754 -22.12 34.03 -32.88
N PRO A 755 -20.93 34.64 -33.09
CA PRO A 755 -19.70 33.89 -33.33
C PRO A 755 -19.24 33.12 -32.08
N ILE A 756 -18.62 31.95 -32.31
CA ILE A 756 -17.85 31.25 -31.29
C ILE A 756 -16.49 31.97 -31.18
N LEU A 757 -16.34 32.78 -30.13
CA LEU A 757 -15.12 33.55 -29.87
C LEU A 757 -14.03 32.66 -29.28
N PHE A 758 -14.43 31.79 -28.37
CA PHE A 758 -13.54 30.89 -27.65
C PHE A 758 -14.06 29.45 -27.72
N ALA A 759 -13.14 28.49 -27.76
CA ALA A 759 -13.43 27.11 -27.43
C ALA A 759 -12.41 26.63 -26.39
N VAL A 760 -12.87 25.95 -25.34
CA VAL A 760 -12.02 25.38 -24.29
C VAL A 760 -12.10 23.87 -24.32
N ASN A 761 -10.95 23.20 -24.21
CA ASN A 761 -10.86 21.75 -24.05
C ASN A 761 -10.43 21.45 -22.62
N THR A 762 -11.13 20.54 -21.94
CA THR A 762 -10.83 20.22 -20.52
C THR A 762 -9.57 19.36 -20.34
N SER A 763 -9.20 18.52 -21.32
CA SER A 763 -8.03 17.65 -21.25
C SER A 763 -7.42 17.36 -22.63
N SER A 764 -6.36 16.55 -22.68
CA SER A 764 -5.72 16.08 -23.91
C SER A 764 -6.44 14.93 -24.63
N HIS A 765 -7.49 14.34 -24.03
CA HIS A 765 -8.24 13.25 -24.65
C HIS A 765 -8.95 13.69 -25.94
N GLY A 766 -8.78 12.92 -27.01
CA GLY A 766 -9.19 13.30 -28.36
C GLY A 766 -10.66 13.71 -28.51
N ASP A 767 -11.57 13.11 -27.75
CA ASP A 767 -12.99 13.43 -27.81
C ASP A 767 -13.35 14.79 -27.21
N HIS A 768 -12.44 15.46 -26.51
CA HIS A 768 -12.61 16.83 -26.00
C HIS A 768 -12.06 17.89 -26.97
N TRP A 769 -11.05 17.56 -27.78
CA TRP A 769 -10.29 18.55 -28.57
C TRP A 769 -10.17 18.29 -30.09
N TYR A 770 -10.39 17.08 -30.61
CA TYR A 770 -10.21 16.78 -32.04
C TYR A 770 -11.01 17.71 -32.96
N GLY A 771 -12.20 18.14 -32.51
CA GLY A 771 -13.04 19.09 -33.23
C GLY A 771 -12.45 20.50 -33.41
N ASN A 772 -11.37 20.87 -32.69
CA ASN A 772 -10.70 22.17 -32.81
C ASN A 772 -10.43 22.53 -34.28
N MET A 773 -9.97 21.57 -35.10
CA MET A 773 -9.61 21.80 -36.50
C MET A 773 -10.79 22.22 -37.41
N TYR A 774 -12.04 21.99 -36.98
CA TYR A 774 -13.25 22.33 -37.75
C TYR A 774 -13.92 23.65 -37.29
N LEU A 775 -13.40 24.30 -36.25
CA LEU A 775 -13.86 25.62 -35.82
C LEU A 775 -13.36 26.73 -36.76
N PRO A 776 -14.05 27.88 -36.87
CA PRO A 776 -13.54 29.05 -37.57
C PRO A 776 -12.12 29.43 -37.15
N SER A 777 -11.30 29.94 -38.07
CA SER A 777 -9.93 30.38 -37.78
C SER A 777 -9.86 31.57 -36.81
N THR A 778 -10.96 32.29 -36.65
CA THR A 778 -11.14 33.39 -35.68
C THR A 778 -11.45 32.92 -34.27
N THR A 779 -11.81 31.64 -34.06
CA THR A 779 -12.06 31.09 -32.73
C THR A 779 -10.74 30.80 -32.01
N MET A 780 -10.56 31.42 -30.85
CA MET A 780 -9.39 31.21 -29.98
C MET A 780 -9.57 29.93 -29.16
N ILE A 781 -8.63 29.00 -29.28
CA ILE A 781 -8.62 27.75 -28.51
C ILE A 781 -7.96 28.00 -27.14
N ILE A 782 -8.58 27.53 -26.07
CA ILE A 782 -8.06 27.56 -24.70
C ILE A 782 -7.75 26.12 -24.26
N GLN A 783 -6.53 25.88 -23.81
CA GLN A 783 -6.06 24.56 -23.35
C GLN A 783 -5.12 24.70 -22.14
N HIS A 784 -4.94 23.63 -21.38
CA HIS A 784 -3.82 23.55 -20.44
C HIS A 784 -2.49 23.42 -21.19
N GLU A 785 -1.41 23.98 -20.65
CA GLU A 785 -0.08 23.91 -21.26
C GLU A 785 0.40 22.46 -21.44
N ASN A 786 0.19 21.59 -20.44
CA ASN A 786 0.52 20.17 -20.53
C ASN A 786 -0.34 19.43 -21.58
N ALA A 787 -1.63 19.77 -21.69
CA ALA A 787 -2.51 19.16 -22.69
C ALA A 787 -2.06 19.51 -24.12
N LYS A 788 -1.71 20.78 -24.37
CA LYS A 788 -1.09 21.20 -25.63
C LYS A 788 0.23 20.47 -25.88
N ASN A 789 1.13 20.42 -24.90
CA ASN A 789 2.44 19.79 -25.03
C ASN A 789 2.32 18.30 -25.36
N TYR A 790 1.34 17.59 -24.77
CA TYR A 790 1.02 16.21 -25.10
C TYR A 790 0.55 16.08 -26.55
N ILE A 791 -0.43 16.88 -26.97
CA ILE A 791 -0.99 16.83 -28.33
C ILE A 791 0.09 17.09 -29.40
N ASP A 792 0.95 18.10 -29.19
CA ASP A 792 2.03 18.44 -30.11
C ASP A 792 3.08 17.31 -30.28
N GLN A 793 3.20 16.41 -29.30
CA GLN A 793 4.19 15.31 -29.27
C GLN A 793 3.60 13.93 -29.61
N HIS A 794 2.36 13.66 -29.22
CA HIS A 794 1.77 12.32 -29.14
C HIS A 794 0.49 12.12 -29.99
N LEU A 795 0.13 13.06 -30.88
CA LEU A 795 -1.10 13.01 -31.67
C LEU A 795 -1.39 11.65 -32.33
N GLU A 796 -0.42 11.03 -33.01
CA GLU A 796 -0.66 9.77 -33.72
C GLU A 796 -0.76 8.55 -32.78
N GLU A 797 -0.20 8.65 -31.56
CA GLU A 797 -0.34 7.64 -30.50
C GLU A 797 -1.73 7.75 -29.86
N ASP A 798 -2.18 8.97 -29.56
CA ASP A 798 -3.54 9.29 -29.10
C ASP A 798 -4.59 8.86 -30.14
N LYS A 799 -4.43 9.22 -31.42
CA LYS A 799 -5.32 8.75 -32.51
C LYS A 799 -5.36 7.23 -32.60
N SER A 800 -4.22 6.56 -32.42
CA SER A 800 -4.18 5.09 -32.42
C SER A 800 -4.95 4.48 -31.24
N PHE A 801 -4.83 5.07 -30.04
CA PHE A 801 -5.62 4.70 -28.86
C PHE A 801 -7.11 4.97 -29.06
N MET A 802 -7.50 6.13 -29.60
CA MET A 802 -8.90 6.47 -29.87
C MET A 802 -9.49 5.53 -30.93
N ILE A 803 -8.78 5.21 -32.01
CA ILE A 803 -9.22 4.22 -33.01
C ILE A 803 -9.37 2.82 -32.40
N GLN A 804 -8.51 2.44 -31.45
CA GLN A 804 -8.60 1.14 -30.76
C GLN A 804 -9.87 1.00 -29.90
N ASN A 805 -10.38 2.10 -29.33
CA ASN A 805 -11.54 2.10 -28.42
C ASN A 805 -12.86 2.50 -29.09
N PHE A 806 -12.82 3.36 -30.11
CA PHE A 806 -14.00 3.89 -30.82
C PHE A 806 -14.14 3.38 -32.26
N GLY A 807 -13.19 2.57 -32.72
CA GLY A 807 -13.21 1.94 -34.04
C GLY A 807 -12.77 2.86 -35.18
N LYS A 808 -12.40 2.25 -36.32
CA LYS A 808 -12.09 2.96 -37.56
C LYS A 808 -13.34 3.56 -38.20
N GLY A 809 -13.15 4.56 -39.07
CA GLY A 809 -14.21 5.21 -39.82
C GLY A 809 -15.12 6.10 -38.96
N ARG A 810 -14.65 6.52 -37.78
CA ARG A 810 -15.34 7.46 -36.88
C ARG A 810 -14.78 8.88 -36.98
N GLY A 811 -13.99 9.16 -38.02
CA GLY A 811 -13.42 10.48 -38.34
C GLY A 811 -12.13 10.80 -37.60
N ILE A 812 -11.58 9.87 -36.81
CA ILE A 812 -10.35 10.05 -36.03
C ILE A 812 -9.11 10.08 -36.95
N GLU A 813 -9.14 9.28 -38.03
CA GLU A 813 -8.04 9.16 -38.99
C GLU A 813 -7.67 10.49 -39.65
N GLU A 814 -8.66 11.35 -39.87
CA GLU A 814 -8.53 12.64 -40.56
C GLU A 814 -7.99 13.77 -39.67
N ILE A 815 -7.92 13.54 -38.35
CA ILE A 815 -7.60 14.57 -37.37
C ILE A 815 -6.16 15.06 -37.50
N LYS A 816 -6.01 16.39 -37.39
CA LYS A 816 -4.76 17.15 -37.39
C LYS A 816 -4.74 18.09 -36.19
N ALA A 817 -3.57 18.28 -35.59
CA ALA A 817 -3.40 19.17 -34.45
C ALA A 817 -3.85 20.61 -34.78
N ARG A 818 -4.74 21.14 -33.93
CA ARG A 818 -4.93 22.57 -33.69
C ARG A 818 -4.98 22.75 -32.17
N THR A 819 -3.85 23.14 -31.61
CA THR A 819 -3.65 23.30 -30.16
C THR A 819 -3.95 24.74 -29.69
N GLY A 820 -3.94 24.93 -28.38
CA GLY A 820 -4.34 26.17 -27.69
C GLY A 820 -3.62 27.43 -28.17
N ASN A 821 -4.40 28.50 -28.35
CA ASN A 821 -3.92 29.87 -28.54
C ASN A 821 -3.74 30.59 -27.20
N VAL A 822 -4.61 30.29 -26.23
CA VAL A 822 -4.52 30.75 -24.83
C VAL A 822 -4.20 29.53 -23.99
N LEU A 823 -3.18 29.64 -23.14
CA LEU A 823 -2.72 28.53 -22.30
C LEU A 823 -2.93 28.85 -20.83
N VAL A 824 -3.45 27.87 -20.10
CA VAL A 824 -3.51 27.85 -18.64
C VAL A 824 -2.32 27.03 -18.15
N SER A 825 -1.58 27.57 -17.18
CA SER A 825 -0.43 26.89 -16.57
C SER A 825 -0.82 26.13 -15.30
N ASN A 826 0.06 25.22 -14.87
CA ASN A 826 -0.17 24.36 -13.71
C ASN A 826 -0.62 25.16 -12.45
N GLY A 827 -1.73 24.75 -11.83
CA GLY A 827 -2.33 25.36 -10.64
C GLY A 827 -2.85 26.79 -10.81
N SER A 828 -3.02 27.27 -12.05
CA SER A 828 -3.44 28.65 -12.33
C SER A 828 -4.93 28.77 -12.71
N ARG A 829 -5.41 30.01 -12.67
CA ARG A 829 -6.76 30.39 -13.09
C ARG A 829 -6.69 31.59 -14.03
N ILE A 830 -7.42 31.51 -15.13
CA ILE A 830 -7.72 32.66 -16.00
C ILE A 830 -9.22 32.95 -15.97
N GLN A 831 -9.59 34.16 -16.39
CA GLN A 831 -10.98 34.56 -16.57
C GLN A 831 -11.16 35.14 -17.98
N ILE A 832 -12.28 34.79 -18.62
CA ILE A 832 -12.67 35.29 -19.94
C ILE A 832 -14.05 35.95 -19.87
N ASP A 833 -14.29 36.90 -20.77
CA ASP A 833 -15.61 37.53 -20.98
C ASP A 833 -16.07 37.30 -22.43
N VAL A 834 -17.32 36.87 -22.60
CA VAL A 834 -18.00 36.74 -23.91
C VAL A 834 -19.08 37.82 -24.14
N GLY A 835 -19.04 38.88 -23.31
CA GLY A 835 -19.93 40.02 -23.27
C GLY A 835 -20.89 39.93 -22.08
N GLY A 836 -20.50 40.46 -20.92
CA GLY A 836 -21.31 40.45 -19.70
C GLY A 836 -21.41 39.08 -19.03
N LYS A 837 -20.54 38.14 -19.39
CA LYS A 837 -20.52 36.76 -18.88
C LYS A 837 -19.07 36.40 -18.57
N LEU A 838 -18.73 36.46 -17.28
CA LEU A 838 -17.40 36.11 -16.78
C LEU A 838 -17.32 34.61 -16.49
N ILE A 839 -16.37 33.93 -17.13
CA ILE A 839 -16.13 32.49 -16.96
C ILE A 839 -14.70 32.30 -16.46
N ASP A 840 -14.57 31.58 -15.36
CA ASP A 840 -13.28 31.14 -14.83
C ASP A 840 -12.87 29.81 -15.46
N ILE A 841 -11.60 29.69 -15.82
CA ILE A 841 -10.99 28.45 -16.31
C ILE A 841 -9.82 28.13 -15.38
N ILE A 842 -9.91 27.01 -14.68
CA ILE A 842 -9.15 26.71 -13.46
C ILE A 842 -8.48 25.35 -13.59
N ASP A 843 -7.19 25.27 -13.30
CA ASP A 843 -6.52 24.01 -12.92
C ASP A 843 -6.55 23.88 -11.39
N PHE A 844 -7.15 22.80 -10.88
CA PHE A 844 -7.21 22.49 -9.45
C PHE A 844 -6.11 21.51 -8.99
N GLY A 845 -5.34 20.95 -9.93
CA GLY A 845 -4.41 19.85 -9.74
C GLY A 845 -4.69 18.69 -10.69
N PHE A 846 -3.84 17.66 -10.65
CA PHE A 846 -4.05 16.43 -11.43
C PHE A 846 -5.38 15.79 -11.05
N ALA A 847 -6.21 15.49 -12.04
CA ALA A 847 -7.41 14.67 -11.83
C ALA A 847 -7.55 13.52 -12.84
N GLN A 848 -7.04 13.68 -14.07
CA GLN A 848 -7.14 12.66 -15.11
C GLN A 848 -5.94 12.61 -16.07
N THR A 849 -5.43 13.75 -16.55
CA THR A 849 -4.29 13.80 -17.50
C THR A 849 -3.15 14.72 -17.06
N GLY A 850 -3.23 15.35 -15.89
CA GLY A 850 -2.25 16.35 -15.45
C GLY A 850 -2.29 17.62 -16.30
N GLY A 851 -3.41 17.87 -16.97
CA GLY A 851 -3.68 19.07 -17.74
C GLY A 851 -5.17 19.33 -17.80
N ASP A 852 -5.80 19.19 -16.63
CA ASP A 852 -7.23 19.05 -16.43
C ASP A 852 -7.84 20.43 -16.08
N LEU A 853 -8.66 20.98 -16.97
CA LEU A 853 -9.31 22.29 -16.78
C LEU A 853 -10.77 22.16 -16.37
N PHE A 854 -11.13 22.94 -15.36
CA PHE A 854 -12.48 23.08 -14.85
C PHE A 854 -13.02 24.46 -15.26
N ILE A 855 -14.22 24.50 -15.84
CA ILE A 855 -14.83 25.73 -16.37
C ILE A 855 -15.99 26.13 -15.46
N TRP A 856 -15.91 27.30 -14.84
CA TRP A 856 -16.88 27.77 -13.83
C TRP A 856 -17.55 29.07 -14.27
N GLU A 857 -18.88 29.04 -14.41
CA GLU A 857 -19.71 30.24 -14.57
C GLU A 857 -20.41 30.52 -13.23
N SER A 858 -19.90 31.53 -12.52
CA SER A 858 -20.24 31.78 -11.11
C SER A 858 -21.65 32.32 -10.89
N ALA A 859 -22.26 32.98 -11.88
CA ALA A 859 -23.58 33.60 -11.76
C ALA A 859 -24.72 32.58 -11.85
N SER A 860 -24.54 31.54 -12.67
CA SER A 860 -25.41 30.37 -12.82
C SER A 860 -25.01 29.20 -11.93
N LYS A 861 -23.79 29.25 -11.36
CA LYS A 861 -23.20 28.22 -10.49
C LYS A 861 -23.04 26.87 -11.21
N VAL A 862 -22.61 26.93 -12.47
CA VAL A 862 -22.37 25.73 -13.29
C VAL A 862 -20.88 25.49 -13.46
N LEU A 863 -20.45 24.26 -13.16
CA LEU A 863 -19.09 23.76 -13.37
C LEU A 863 -19.09 22.69 -14.48
N TRP A 864 -18.21 22.81 -15.48
CA TRP A 864 -17.84 21.68 -16.33
C TRP A 864 -16.49 21.13 -15.88
N THR A 865 -16.36 19.81 -15.84
CA THR A 865 -15.16 19.14 -15.31
C THR A 865 -14.38 18.34 -16.34
N GLY A 866 -15.02 17.94 -17.45
CA GLY A 866 -14.46 16.89 -18.30
C GLY A 866 -14.32 15.57 -17.55
N ASN A 867 -13.40 14.71 -18.01
CA ASN A 867 -13.17 13.36 -17.50
C ASN A 867 -12.78 13.22 -16.01
N PRO A 868 -12.21 14.22 -15.31
CA PRO A 868 -12.15 14.26 -13.85
C PRO A 868 -13.44 13.81 -13.11
N ILE A 869 -14.62 14.08 -13.69
CA ILE A 869 -15.87 13.43 -13.29
C ILE A 869 -16.49 12.83 -14.56
N VAL A 870 -16.48 11.50 -14.68
CA VAL A 870 -16.96 10.81 -15.89
C VAL A 870 -18.47 10.94 -16.06
N ALA A 871 -19.28 10.62 -15.04
CA ALA A 871 -20.75 10.62 -15.13
C ALA A 871 -21.39 10.66 -13.72
N PRO A 872 -22.71 10.85 -13.59
CA PRO A 872 -23.39 10.55 -12.34
C PRO A 872 -23.22 9.06 -11.93
N LYS A 873 -23.46 8.74 -10.66
CA LYS A 873 -23.47 7.35 -10.15
C LYS A 873 -24.32 6.44 -11.07
N PRO A 874 -23.83 5.27 -11.51
CA PRO A 874 -22.66 4.54 -11.01
C PRO A 874 -21.34 4.77 -11.79
N GLY A 875 -21.20 5.87 -12.53
CA GLY A 875 -19.93 6.25 -13.18
C GLY A 875 -18.76 6.30 -12.19
N LEU A 876 -17.57 5.88 -12.62
CA LEU A 876 -16.35 5.84 -11.80
C LEU A 876 -15.22 6.67 -12.44
N PRO A 877 -14.27 7.22 -11.67
CA PRO A 877 -13.10 7.89 -12.22
C PRO A 877 -12.18 6.88 -12.94
N TRP A 878 -11.56 7.30 -14.05
CA TRP A 878 -10.71 6.44 -14.86
C TRP A 878 -9.23 6.65 -14.48
N LEU A 879 -8.74 5.88 -13.52
CA LEU A 879 -7.37 5.99 -13.00
C LEU A 879 -6.31 5.41 -13.97
N LEU A 880 -6.24 5.94 -15.20
CA LEU A 880 -5.42 5.43 -16.31
C LEU A 880 -3.93 5.31 -15.95
N ASP A 881 -3.39 6.33 -15.27
CA ASP A 881 -2.00 6.39 -14.80
C ASP A 881 -1.84 6.11 -13.29
N GLY A 882 -2.93 5.75 -12.59
CA GLY A 882 -2.90 5.31 -11.19
C GLY A 882 -2.71 6.41 -10.13
N HIS A 883 -2.89 7.69 -10.48
CA HIS A 883 -2.74 8.86 -9.60
C HIS A 883 -3.90 9.05 -8.59
N VAL A 884 -4.22 8.00 -7.81
CA VAL A 884 -5.40 7.97 -6.92
C VAL A 884 -5.42 9.11 -5.90
N VAL A 885 -4.28 9.37 -5.25
CA VAL A 885 -4.15 10.40 -4.20
C VAL A 885 -4.34 11.80 -4.78
N ASP A 886 -3.70 12.09 -5.92
CA ASP A 886 -3.79 13.41 -6.56
C ASP A 886 -5.22 13.67 -7.07
N THR A 887 -5.85 12.68 -7.70
CA THR A 887 -7.26 12.77 -8.13
C THR A 887 -8.20 12.97 -6.92
N LEU A 888 -8.00 12.27 -5.81
CA LEU A 888 -8.78 12.45 -4.57
C LEU A 888 -8.62 13.86 -3.99
N GLU A 889 -7.39 14.37 -3.92
CA GLU A 889 -7.11 15.73 -3.44
C GLU A 889 -7.78 16.78 -4.32
N THR A 890 -7.66 16.64 -5.65
CA THR A 890 -8.26 17.56 -6.62
C THR A 890 -9.80 17.54 -6.56
N LEU A 891 -10.43 16.37 -6.53
CA LEU A 891 -11.90 16.29 -6.41
C LEU A 891 -12.41 16.79 -5.05
N THR A 892 -11.61 16.66 -3.98
CA THR A 892 -11.93 17.24 -2.67
C THR A 892 -11.88 18.78 -2.73
N LYS A 893 -10.84 19.37 -3.32
CA LYS A 893 -10.75 20.83 -3.56
C LYS A 893 -11.93 21.36 -4.37
N VAL A 894 -12.34 20.62 -5.41
CA VAL A 894 -13.52 20.98 -6.23
C VAL A 894 -14.81 20.90 -5.41
N TYR A 895 -14.98 19.87 -4.57
CA TYR A 895 -16.14 19.77 -3.67
C TYR A 895 -16.21 20.92 -2.65
N GLU A 896 -15.06 21.34 -2.10
CA GLU A 896 -14.96 22.47 -1.16
C GLU A 896 -15.19 23.83 -1.84
N PHE A 897 -14.69 24.00 -3.06
CA PHE A 897 -14.86 25.22 -3.86
C PHE A 897 -16.33 25.49 -4.24
N LEU A 898 -17.09 24.45 -4.55
CA LEU A 898 -18.45 24.60 -5.06
C LEU A 898 -19.47 25.00 -3.97
N PRO A 899 -20.39 25.95 -4.25
CA PRO A 899 -21.53 26.22 -3.38
C PRO A 899 -22.51 25.05 -3.37
N THR A 900 -23.31 24.92 -2.31
CA THR A 900 -24.26 23.81 -2.10
C THR A 900 -25.36 23.69 -3.16
N ASP A 901 -25.63 24.76 -3.92
CA ASP A 901 -26.58 24.77 -5.03
C ASP A 901 -25.92 24.78 -6.42
N ALA A 902 -24.64 24.39 -6.50
CA ALA A 902 -23.93 24.23 -7.76
C ALA A 902 -24.45 23.03 -8.59
N THR A 903 -24.44 23.22 -9.91
CA THR A 903 -24.68 22.17 -10.90
C THR A 903 -23.35 21.77 -11.54
N ILE A 904 -23.08 20.48 -11.61
CA ILE A 904 -21.86 19.91 -12.20
C ILE A 904 -22.22 19.25 -13.54
N ILE A 905 -21.43 19.52 -14.57
CA ILE A 905 -21.49 18.88 -15.88
C ILE A 905 -20.27 17.96 -16.04
N PRO A 906 -20.45 16.63 -15.93
CA PRO A 906 -19.37 15.65 -16.09
C PRO A 906 -19.00 15.45 -17.57
N GLY A 907 -17.87 14.78 -17.84
CA GLY A 907 -17.33 14.57 -19.20
C GLY A 907 -18.15 13.63 -20.09
N HIS A 908 -18.86 12.66 -19.52
CA HIS A 908 -19.64 11.63 -20.21
C HIS A 908 -21.02 11.41 -19.54
N GLY A 909 -21.69 12.49 -19.15
CA GLY A 909 -23.02 12.36 -18.58
C GLY A 909 -23.82 13.64 -18.39
N VAL A 910 -25.07 13.45 -17.99
CA VAL A 910 -26.00 14.55 -17.70
C VAL A 910 -25.63 15.31 -16.41
N ALA A 911 -26.21 16.49 -16.23
CA ALA A 911 -26.01 17.34 -15.07
C ALA A 911 -26.28 16.61 -13.74
N MET A 912 -25.38 16.82 -12.77
CA MET A 912 -25.45 16.27 -11.41
C MET A 912 -25.30 17.40 -10.37
N LYS A 913 -25.62 17.11 -9.12
CA LYS A 913 -25.45 18.06 -8.00
C LYS A 913 -24.05 17.94 -7.42
N ARG A 914 -23.63 18.98 -6.69
CA ARG A 914 -22.43 18.96 -5.87
C ARG A 914 -22.35 17.73 -4.96
N GLU A 915 -23.43 17.35 -4.29
CA GLU A 915 -23.44 16.20 -3.36
C GLU A 915 -23.21 14.86 -4.06
N ASP A 916 -23.53 14.74 -5.36
CA ASP A 916 -23.29 13.52 -6.13
C ASP A 916 -21.79 13.28 -6.38
N LEU A 917 -20.94 14.31 -6.27
CA LEU A 917 -19.47 14.20 -6.31
C LEU A 917 -18.91 13.35 -5.15
N LYS A 918 -19.65 13.22 -4.03
CA LYS A 918 -19.23 12.33 -2.94
C LYS A 918 -19.08 10.88 -3.37
N TRP A 919 -19.87 10.41 -4.34
CA TRP A 919 -19.70 9.07 -4.91
C TRP A 919 -18.29 8.82 -5.45
N TYR A 920 -17.65 9.83 -6.03
CA TYR A 920 -16.26 9.73 -6.52
C TYR A 920 -15.26 9.78 -5.37
N ILE A 921 -15.44 10.70 -4.41
CA ILE A 921 -14.57 10.83 -3.23
C ILE A 921 -14.61 9.57 -2.37
N ASP A 922 -15.81 9.04 -2.09
CA ASP A 922 -16.04 7.82 -1.32
C ASP A 922 -15.48 6.58 -2.04
N TYR A 923 -15.47 6.54 -3.37
CA TYR A 923 -14.85 5.45 -4.15
C TYR A 923 -13.31 5.49 -4.12
N LEU A 924 -12.73 6.68 -4.02
CA LEU A 924 -11.28 6.89 -3.98
C LEU A 924 -10.67 6.71 -2.57
N THR A 925 -11.47 6.41 -1.52
CA THR A 925 -11.11 6.44 -0.08
C THR A 925 -11.16 5.08 0.64
#